data_AF-A0A819TS20-F1
#
_entry.id   AF-A0A819TS20-F1
#
_cell.length_a   1.000
_cell.length_b   1.000
_cell.length_c   1.000
_cell.angle_alpha   90.00
_cell.angle_beta   90.00
_cell.angle_gamma   90.00
#
_symmetry.space_group_name_H-M   'P 1'
#
loop_
_entity.id
_entity.type
_entity.pdbx_description
1 polymer ?
#
loop_
_entity_poly.entity_id
_entity_poly.type
_entity_poly.pdbx_seq_one_letter_code
_entity_poly.pdbx_strand_id
1 'polypeptide(L)'
;MIGLIRRCGKFCKEFNVFETDATDTNSIDIQRWATRIYIFLLLFSISGLLLDRGLRVETQLVEVENPSSELYVKLQETHSDISCLCSKVSVSYGSFIESNLVYESVCSSGFVSQTWIEMLVNDITTQGHPGDFRASASLIFQVLQGLCIRAKSMLDVDIQSFYDTKFISNYLVKEDKFNTSTEKVIGEFLNNSYTNFDHSMSILSSFMHGNLLVPGIGTTAITFLQTLDGSSYYSAVIPRNYMSSQFPFGCMCDHNDTCSIASGFYNSTVFDNLVISYWDNEADVSFIMKNWFVSCSALNSLLMSSFEESFLFNQTALNLIGMYYSWSSNSVLPDALNLNESNKTNETKSTFSDLLQTLFVKEQLHNINYSLYYAQCKPQSCSYSAPKKASFLYLLILFLSLYGGLSVPLQFIVPYIVTLLMRRLRRTTETRADTDVSAMTEASKSLRERVQKIKSSIWHSLIELNLFQSSIRRQQTDIKQQRYSTRIYIICLVIALVSLIFYTILIVQTELIQINNPSLETTRHLYLQNEFNSSLQCPCTSINVPYEELVTLQPSYHQMCLNPSLLLGWEAMVRALRETGDVYVQREDFRSSYEFFYLLNQLCQLSNDTIVSSLETFNQTQLVTSYLLSDDLFTSQMNSIVKQLQSDLPETFFRFFQLVRNITYANQIFAFINNVQYELIDLPLTKVSFSINGFQGINGNSSYTCSCANDINCNAKMRLYSLSDSLLLNFTVPGLYIACTMYESLLQSTFECFYDDQDCLMTIINFYATPWVNLQDFSLLNSSIPSRFPRNSSINSISSELFIEFWNQSLNYPSYFAHCQPKSCSYTILQRNNLITTITIIIGLIGGLSASLRIIVPVVVTIYFYLIGRRQNQSVVSEPTGEFRSVVMIFDITRCGLSIPILNV
;
A
#
# COMPACT_ATOMS: atom_id res chain seq x y z
N MET A 1 -56.12 -47.81 -25.53
CA MET A 1 -54.94 -47.17 -26.18
C MET A 1 -54.94 -47.33 -27.70
N ILE A 2 -54.98 -48.56 -28.25
CA ILE A 2 -54.96 -48.81 -29.72
C ILE A 2 -56.15 -48.18 -30.46
N GLY A 3 -57.36 -48.19 -29.90
CA GLY A 3 -58.53 -47.52 -30.49
C GLY A 3 -58.45 -45.98 -30.49
N LEU A 4 -57.72 -45.41 -29.53
CA LEU A 4 -57.48 -43.96 -29.41
C LEU A 4 -56.42 -43.51 -30.42
N ILE A 5 -55.38 -44.32 -30.63
CA ILE A 5 -54.38 -44.15 -31.70
C ILE A 5 -55.04 -44.28 -33.08
N ARG A 6 -56.00 -45.20 -33.27
CA ARG A 6 -56.73 -45.36 -34.54
C ARG A 6 -57.68 -44.19 -34.82
N ARG A 7 -58.34 -43.64 -33.79
CA ARG A 7 -59.19 -42.42 -33.89
C ARG A 7 -58.35 -41.16 -34.12
N CYS A 8 -57.24 -40.98 -33.40
CA CYS A 8 -56.30 -39.89 -33.65
C CYS A 8 -55.65 -40.01 -35.03
N GLY A 9 -55.28 -41.22 -35.47
CA GLY A 9 -54.73 -41.46 -36.80
C GLY A 9 -55.71 -41.12 -37.92
N LYS A 10 -57.00 -41.44 -37.75
CA LYS A 10 -58.06 -41.05 -38.70
C LYS A 10 -58.31 -39.54 -38.68
N PHE A 11 -58.39 -38.94 -37.50
CA PHE A 11 -58.51 -37.49 -37.33
C PHE A 11 -57.34 -36.74 -37.97
N CYS A 12 -56.09 -37.11 -37.71
CA CYS A 12 -54.89 -36.51 -38.33
C CYS A 12 -54.84 -36.73 -39.86
N LYS A 13 -55.51 -37.76 -40.38
CA LYS A 13 -55.57 -38.03 -41.83
C LYS A 13 -56.62 -37.16 -42.53
N GLU A 14 -57.70 -36.79 -41.83
CA GLU A 14 -58.81 -35.96 -42.31
C GLU A 14 -58.67 -34.48 -41.92
N PHE A 15 -57.80 -34.14 -40.97
CA PHE A 15 -57.58 -32.78 -40.48
C PHE A 15 -57.00 -31.87 -41.58
N ASN A 16 -57.70 -30.75 -41.82
CA ASN A 16 -57.35 -29.77 -42.82
C ASN A 16 -57.46 -28.36 -42.22
N VAL A 17 -56.33 -27.68 -42.05
CA VAL A 17 -56.27 -26.30 -41.53
C VAL A 17 -56.60 -25.28 -42.63
N PHE A 18 -56.46 -25.65 -43.90
CA PHE A 18 -56.62 -24.77 -45.06
C PHE A 18 -57.88 -25.09 -45.86
N GLU A 19 -59.01 -25.25 -45.18
CA GLU A 19 -60.30 -25.61 -45.80
C GLU A 19 -60.84 -24.47 -46.70
N THR A 20 -61.21 -24.79 -47.94
CA THR A 20 -61.84 -23.86 -48.90
C THR A 20 -63.05 -24.51 -49.56
N ASP A 21 -63.93 -23.73 -50.20
CA ASP A 21 -65.15 -24.20 -50.90
C ASP A 21 -64.87 -25.03 -52.19
N ALA A 22 -63.67 -25.60 -52.33
CA ALA A 22 -63.25 -26.29 -53.55
C ALA A 22 -63.73 -27.75 -53.54
N THR A 23 -64.42 -28.16 -54.60
CA THR A 23 -64.98 -29.52 -54.75
C THR A 23 -64.06 -30.49 -55.50
N ASP A 24 -62.94 -30.00 -56.05
CA ASP A 24 -61.96 -30.82 -56.75
C ASP A 24 -61.08 -31.60 -55.75
N THR A 25 -61.10 -32.93 -55.85
CA THR A 25 -60.25 -33.87 -55.11
C THR A 25 -58.77 -33.46 -55.02
N ASN A 26 -58.22 -32.90 -56.10
CA ASN A 26 -56.83 -32.49 -56.17
C ASN A 26 -56.53 -31.26 -55.30
N SER A 27 -57.49 -30.34 -55.19
CA SER A 27 -57.37 -29.16 -54.31
C SER A 27 -57.42 -29.55 -52.83
N ILE A 28 -58.26 -30.53 -52.47
CA ILE A 28 -58.39 -31.06 -51.10
C ILE A 28 -57.11 -31.77 -50.67
N ASP A 29 -56.46 -32.52 -51.58
CA ASP A 29 -55.21 -33.21 -51.27
C ASP A 29 -54.03 -32.24 -51.08
N ILE A 30 -53.97 -31.16 -51.87
CA ILE A 30 -52.98 -30.07 -51.67
C ILE A 30 -53.13 -29.43 -50.28
N GLN A 31 -54.36 -29.19 -49.84
CA GLN A 31 -54.65 -28.60 -48.53
C GLN A 31 -54.27 -29.53 -47.37
N ARG A 32 -54.52 -30.83 -47.49
CA ARG A 32 -54.11 -31.84 -46.50
C ARG A 32 -52.59 -31.95 -46.39
N TRP A 33 -51.87 -31.91 -47.50
CA TRP A 33 -50.40 -31.88 -47.49
C TRP A 33 -49.85 -30.58 -46.90
N ALA A 34 -50.45 -29.44 -47.22
CA ALA A 34 -50.12 -28.16 -46.59
C ALA A 34 -50.33 -28.20 -45.08
N THR A 35 -51.42 -28.80 -44.61
CA THR A 35 -51.71 -28.95 -43.18
C THR A 35 -50.65 -29.78 -42.45
N ARG A 36 -50.19 -30.89 -43.06
CA ARG A 36 -49.16 -31.76 -42.45
C ARG A 36 -47.79 -31.08 -42.37
N ILE A 37 -47.38 -30.43 -43.46
CA ILE A 37 -46.12 -29.69 -43.51
C ILE A 37 -46.15 -28.51 -42.53
N TYR A 38 -47.30 -27.82 -42.42
CA TYR A 38 -47.52 -26.75 -41.46
C TYR A 38 -47.34 -27.23 -40.01
N ILE A 39 -48.02 -28.30 -39.60
CA ILE A 39 -47.93 -28.83 -38.24
C ILE A 39 -46.51 -29.32 -37.94
N PHE A 40 -45.87 -30.01 -38.88
CA PHE A 40 -44.50 -30.52 -38.70
C PHE A 40 -43.49 -29.39 -38.52
N LEU A 41 -43.50 -28.38 -39.41
CA LEU A 41 -42.60 -27.23 -39.31
C LEU A 41 -42.83 -26.44 -38.02
N LEU A 42 -44.09 -26.22 -37.63
CA LEU A 42 -44.43 -25.51 -36.41
C LEU A 42 -43.89 -26.23 -35.16
N LEU A 43 -44.15 -27.53 -35.04
CA LEU A 43 -43.69 -28.33 -33.89
C LEU A 43 -42.17 -28.46 -33.86
N PHE A 44 -41.52 -28.66 -35.01
CA PHE A 44 -40.07 -28.78 -35.10
C PHE A 44 -39.37 -27.47 -34.71
N SER A 45 -39.83 -26.33 -35.23
CA SER A 45 -39.27 -25.01 -34.88
C SER A 45 -39.46 -24.66 -33.40
N ILE A 46 -40.65 -24.90 -32.84
CA ILE A 46 -40.91 -24.63 -31.42
C ILE A 46 -40.04 -25.52 -30.53
N SER A 47 -39.95 -26.83 -30.84
CA SER A 47 -39.17 -27.77 -30.03
C SER A 47 -37.68 -27.45 -30.06
N GLY A 48 -37.12 -27.10 -31.24
CA GLY A 48 -35.72 -26.74 -31.38
C GLY A 48 -35.34 -25.49 -30.57
N LEU A 49 -36.17 -24.45 -30.60
CA LEU A 49 -35.92 -23.21 -29.87
C LEU A 49 -36.08 -23.36 -28.34
N LEU A 50 -37.02 -24.20 -27.89
CA LEU A 50 -37.19 -24.49 -26.46
C LEU A 50 -36.06 -25.36 -25.90
N LEU A 51 -35.54 -26.31 -26.68
CA LEU A 51 -34.39 -27.13 -26.30
C LEU A 51 -33.12 -26.28 -26.17
N ASP A 52 -32.84 -25.41 -27.13
CA ASP A 52 -31.70 -24.49 -27.10
C ASP A 52 -31.74 -23.58 -25.86
N ARG A 53 -32.90 -22.97 -25.59
CA ARG A 53 -33.08 -22.06 -24.45
C ARG A 53 -33.16 -22.78 -23.09
N GLY A 54 -33.66 -24.02 -23.06
CA GLY A 54 -33.76 -24.80 -21.82
C GLY A 54 -32.41 -25.38 -21.34
N LEU A 55 -31.48 -25.63 -22.28
CA LEU A 55 -30.17 -26.21 -21.98
C LEU A 55 -29.09 -25.16 -21.69
N ARG A 56 -29.31 -23.89 -22.04
CA ARG A 56 -28.37 -22.80 -21.78
C ARG A 56 -28.42 -22.40 -20.30
N VAL A 57 -27.27 -22.51 -19.63
CA VAL A 57 -27.08 -21.92 -18.29
C VAL A 57 -26.43 -20.56 -18.51
N GLU A 58 -27.16 -19.49 -18.17
CA GLU A 58 -26.64 -18.14 -18.22
C GLU A 58 -26.16 -17.75 -16.82
N THR A 59 -24.96 -17.19 -16.73
CA THR A 59 -24.42 -16.59 -15.51
C THR A 59 -25.05 -15.22 -15.35
N GLN A 60 -25.78 -15.01 -14.26
CA GLN A 60 -26.31 -13.70 -13.89
C GLN A 60 -25.44 -13.10 -12.78
N LEU A 61 -25.05 -11.83 -12.95
CA LEU A 61 -24.50 -11.04 -11.85
C LEU A 61 -25.63 -10.74 -10.85
N VAL A 62 -25.45 -11.17 -9.61
CA VAL A 62 -26.36 -10.86 -8.51
C VAL A 62 -25.71 -9.78 -7.66
N GLU A 63 -26.40 -8.64 -7.53
CA GLU A 63 -25.96 -7.52 -6.70
C GLU A 63 -26.80 -7.48 -5.41
N VAL A 64 -26.12 -7.41 -4.28
CA VAL A 64 -26.70 -7.27 -2.94
C VAL A 64 -26.28 -5.92 -2.39
N GLU A 65 -27.23 -5.00 -2.29
CA GLU A 65 -27.00 -3.69 -1.68
C GLU A 65 -26.93 -3.79 -0.15
N ASN A 66 -25.98 -3.07 0.44
CA ASN A 66 -25.76 -2.93 1.88
C ASN A 66 -25.90 -4.25 2.68
N PRO A 67 -25.08 -5.27 2.39
CA PRO A 67 -25.18 -6.55 3.07
C PRO A 67 -24.84 -6.41 4.57
N SER A 68 -25.48 -7.23 5.40
CA SER A 68 -25.05 -7.40 6.79
C SER A 68 -23.80 -8.28 6.87
N SER A 69 -23.03 -8.14 7.95
CA SER A 69 -21.83 -8.97 8.19
C SER A 69 -22.15 -10.47 8.14
N GLU A 70 -23.24 -10.90 8.77
CA GLU A 70 -23.66 -12.31 8.76
C GLU A 70 -24.07 -12.80 7.35
N LEU A 71 -24.71 -11.95 6.55
CA LEU A 71 -25.05 -12.28 5.17
C LEU A 71 -23.79 -12.39 4.30
N TYR A 72 -22.82 -11.49 4.48
CA TYR A 72 -21.54 -11.54 3.78
C TYR A 72 -20.78 -12.83 4.08
N VAL A 73 -20.67 -13.23 5.35
CA VAL A 73 -19.98 -14.47 5.74
C VAL A 73 -20.62 -15.68 5.06
N LYS A 74 -21.95 -15.79 5.08
CA LYS A 74 -22.68 -16.88 4.39
C LYS A 74 -22.42 -16.88 2.87
N LEU A 75 -22.40 -15.70 2.25
CA LEU A 75 -22.15 -15.58 0.82
C LEU A 75 -20.70 -15.94 0.48
N GLN A 76 -19.73 -15.57 1.31
CA GLN A 76 -18.32 -15.88 1.13
C GLN A 76 -18.04 -17.39 1.24
N GLU A 77 -18.73 -18.10 2.13
CA GLU A 77 -18.64 -19.57 2.21
C GLU A 77 -19.18 -20.27 0.95
N THR A 78 -20.20 -19.66 0.32
CA THR A 78 -20.90 -20.27 -0.82
C THR A 78 -20.31 -19.84 -2.18
N HIS A 79 -19.78 -18.63 -2.29
CA HIS A 79 -19.30 -18.01 -3.53
C HIS A 79 -17.90 -17.44 -3.33
N SER A 80 -16.91 -18.05 -3.97
CA SER A 80 -15.50 -17.65 -3.83
C SER A 80 -15.17 -16.35 -4.57
N ASP A 81 -15.98 -15.96 -5.55
CA ASP A 81 -15.87 -14.77 -6.41
C ASP A 81 -16.59 -13.52 -5.87
N ILE A 82 -17.16 -13.58 -4.66
CA ILE A 82 -17.82 -12.41 -4.08
C ILE A 82 -16.86 -11.23 -3.94
N SER A 83 -17.28 -10.08 -4.47
CA SER A 83 -16.59 -8.80 -4.35
C SER A 83 -17.54 -7.76 -3.79
N CYS A 84 -17.08 -6.98 -2.81
CA CYS A 84 -17.92 -6.00 -2.12
C CYS A 84 -17.26 -4.65 -2.15
N LEU A 85 -17.88 -3.65 -2.78
CA LEU A 85 -17.35 -2.30 -2.87
C LEU A 85 -17.47 -1.62 -1.50
N CYS A 86 -16.35 -1.11 -0.96
CA CYS A 86 -16.37 -0.35 0.29
C CYS A 86 -16.90 1.07 0.05
N SER A 87 -17.73 1.60 0.96
CA SER A 87 -18.08 3.02 0.95
C SER A 87 -16.90 3.91 1.34
N LYS A 88 -16.00 3.39 2.17
CA LYS A 88 -14.79 4.06 2.65
C LYS A 88 -13.57 3.22 2.23
N VAL A 89 -12.79 3.77 1.30
CA VAL A 89 -11.62 3.11 0.70
C VAL A 89 -10.40 3.12 1.62
N SER A 90 -10.37 4.02 2.60
CA SER A 90 -9.23 4.26 3.47
C SER A 90 -9.68 4.25 4.93
N VAL A 91 -9.17 3.29 5.71
CA VAL A 91 -9.55 3.07 7.11
C VAL A 91 -8.31 3.16 8.00
N SER A 92 -8.38 3.92 9.09
CA SER A 92 -7.26 4.00 10.05
C SER A 92 -7.04 2.66 10.75
N TYR A 93 -5.77 2.26 10.91
CA TYR A 93 -5.44 1.05 11.66
C TYR A 93 -5.95 1.08 13.10
N GLY A 94 -5.90 2.24 13.77
CA GLY A 94 -6.43 2.39 15.15
C GLY A 94 -7.95 2.20 15.30
N SER A 95 -8.69 2.06 14.19
CA SER A 95 -10.12 1.76 14.26
C SER A 95 -10.44 0.27 14.41
N PHE A 96 -9.47 -0.61 14.20
CA PHE A 96 -9.65 -2.07 14.24
C PHE A 96 -8.46 -2.85 14.84
N ILE A 97 -7.37 -2.17 15.23
CA ILE A 97 -6.23 -2.76 15.94
C ILE A 97 -6.15 -2.16 17.34
N GLU A 98 -5.85 -3.02 18.31
CA GLU A 98 -5.39 -2.62 19.63
C GLU A 98 -4.10 -3.39 19.96
N SER A 99 -3.01 -2.65 20.19
CA SER A 99 -1.68 -3.17 20.55
C SER A 99 -1.36 -2.87 22.00
N ASN A 100 -0.87 -3.87 22.72
CA ASN A 100 -0.38 -3.75 24.08
C ASN A 100 1.03 -4.36 24.17
N LEU A 101 1.97 -3.63 24.77
CA LEU A 101 3.36 -4.04 24.90
C LEU A 101 3.67 -4.39 26.35
N VAL A 102 4.23 -5.58 26.56
CA VAL A 102 4.74 -6.01 27.87
C VAL A 102 6.23 -5.76 27.90
N TYR A 103 6.67 -4.92 28.84
CA TYR A 103 8.09 -4.57 29.01
C TYR A 103 8.81 -5.51 29.97
N GLU A 104 10.14 -5.56 29.86
CA GLU A 104 11.01 -6.27 30.79
C GLU A 104 10.89 -5.76 32.21
N SER A 105 11.02 -6.69 33.17
CA SER A 105 10.72 -6.41 34.58
C SER A 105 11.66 -5.35 35.18
N VAL A 106 12.90 -5.26 34.68
CA VAL A 106 13.88 -4.22 35.03
C VAL A 106 13.31 -2.81 34.92
N CYS A 107 12.57 -2.51 33.85
CA CYS A 107 11.99 -1.17 33.60
C CYS A 107 10.77 -0.86 34.48
N SER A 108 10.39 -1.80 35.35
CA SER A 108 9.36 -1.67 36.38
C SER A 108 9.89 -1.96 37.80
N SER A 109 11.19 -2.27 37.92
CA SER A 109 11.83 -2.66 39.17
C SER A 109 12.27 -1.46 40.01
N GLY A 110 12.66 -1.71 41.26
CA GLY A 110 13.28 -0.70 42.13
C GLY A 110 14.60 -0.12 41.59
N PHE A 111 15.30 -0.80 40.67
CA PHE A 111 16.60 -0.35 40.14
C PHE A 111 16.49 0.91 39.27
N VAL A 112 15.30 1.20 38.73
CA VAL A 112 15.03 2.44 37.99
C VAL A 112 14.30 3.47 38.86
N SER A 113 14.21 3.26 40.17
CA SER A 113 13.59 4.21 41.09
C SER A 113 14.54 5.33 41.47
N GLN A 114 13.99 6.52 41.70
CA GLN A 114 14.75 7.66 42.18
C GLN A 114 15.43 7.37 43.54
N THR A 115 14.73 6.65 44.43
CA THR A 115 15.26 6.26 45.74
C THR A 115 16.51 5.38 45.62
N TRP A 116 16.52 4.40 44.71
CA TRP A 116 17.70 3.57 44.47
C TRP A 116 18.89 4.39 43.98
N ILE A 117 18.66 5.26 43.01
CA ILE A 117 19.69 6.12 42.43
C ILE A 117 20.30 7.04 43.50
N GLU A 118 19.46 7.65 44.36
CA GLU A 118 19.90 8.54 45.43
C GLU A 118 20.75 7.83 46.48
N MET A 119 20.44 6.57 46.81
CA MET A 119 21.25 5.77 47.73
C MET A 119 22.64 5.43 47.19
N LEU A 120 22.82 5.48 45.86
CA LEU A 120 24.11 5.23 45.19
C LEU A 120 24.93 6.52 44.97
N VAL A 121 24.45 7.68 45.42
CA VAL A 121 25.25 8.91 45.37
C VAL A 121 26.33 8.87 46.45
N ASN A 122 27.57 9.16 46.08
CA ASN A 122 28.72 9.13 46.98
C ASN A 122 29.64 10.35 46.74
N ASP A 123 30.24 10.89 47.79
CA ASP A 123 31.17 12.03 47.72
C ASP A 123 32.50 11.68 47.01
N ILE A 124 32.82 10.38 46.84
CA ILE A 124 34.09 9.88 46.26
C ILE A 124 34.07 9.87 44.70
N THR A 125 33.00 10.37 44.08
CA THR A 125 32.69 10.24 42.63
C THR A 125 33.79 10.65 41.65
N THR A 126 34.73 11.52 42.03
CA THR A 126 35.80 12.02 41.14
C THR A 126 37.22 11.65 41.56
N GLN A 127 37.41 11.06 42.75
CA GLN A 127 38.72 10.81 43.36
C GLN A 127 39.05 9.31 43.53
N GLY A 128 38.11 8.43 43.18
CA GLY A 128 38.28 6.97 43.25
C GLY A 128 38.97 6.34 42.04
N HIS A 129 39.37 5.08 42.19
CA HIS A 129 39.87 4.25 41.10
C HIS A 129 38.83 4.20 39.95
N PRO A 130 39.22 4.26 38.67
CA PRO A 130 38.28 4.32 37.54
C PRO A 130 37.32 3.13 37.43
N GLY A 131 37.71 1.96 37.96
CA GLY A 131 36.83 0.78 38.06
C GLY A 131 35.91 0.75 39.28
N ASP A 132 35.99 1.73 40.20
CA ASP A 132 35.20 1.71 41.43
C ASP A 132 33.70 1.93 41.14
N PHE A 133 32.88 0.97 41.54
CA PHE A 133 31.44 0.99 41.37
C PHE A 133 30.82 2.24 42.01
N ARG A 134 31.38 2.75 43.12
CA ARG A 134 30.88 3.97 43.78
C ARG A 134 31.06 5.23 42.95
N ALA A 135 31.99 5.22 41.99
CA ALA A 135 32.22 6.36 41.13
C ALA A 135 31.19 6.49 40.00
N SER A 136 30.62 5.37 39.53
CA SER A 136 29.79 5.33 38.31
C SER A 136 28.38 4.76 38.49
N ALA A 137 28.09 4.06 39.59
CA ALA A 137 26.83 3.34 39.76
C ALA A 137 25.59 4.23 39.61
N SER A 138 25.52 5.36 40.33
CA SER A 138 24.35 6.26 40.27
C SER A 138 24.03 6.69 38.83
N LEU A 139 25.05 6.96 38.01
CA LEU A 139 24.88 7.35 36.62
C LEU A 139 24.49 6.18 35.71
N ILE A 140 25.04 4.99 35.93
CA ILE A 140 24.64 3.79 35.18
C ILE A 140 23.13 3.52 35.38
N PHE A 141 22.63 3.61 36.61
CA PHE A 141 21.21 3.44 36.91
C PHE A 141 20.33 4.62 36.47
N GLN A 142 20.86 5.85 36.44
CA GLN A 142 20.16 6.99 35.82
C GLN A 142 20.00 6.79 34.31
N VAL A 143 21.04 6.31 33.61
CA VAL A 143 20.95 5.98 32.19
C VAL A 143 19.92 4.87 31.98
N LEU A 144 19.95 3.80 32.78
CA LEU A 144 18.96 2.73 32.70
C LEU A 144 17.52 3.25 32.89
N GLN A 145 17.28 4.08 33.91
CA GLN A 145 15.97 4.72 34.14
C GLN A 145 15.56 5.56 32.92
N GLY A 146 16.48 6.38 32.40
CA GLY A 146 16.25 7.21 31.23
C GLY A 146 15.90 6.40 29.99
N LEU A 147 16.66 5.34 29.69
CA LEU A 147 16.40 4.45 28.56
C LEU A 147 15.04 3.75 28.70
N CYS A 148 14.69 3.24 29.87
CA CYS A 148 13.38 2.62 30.11
C CYS A 148 12.22 3.60 29.89
N ILE A 149 12.33 4.86 30.36
CA ILE A 149 11.30 5.89 30.16
C ILE A 149 11.20 6.27 28.68
N ARG A 150 12.35 6.43 28.00
CA ARG A 150 12.39 6.85 26.59
C ARG A 150 11.91 5.76 25.64
N ALA A 151 12.31 4.52 25.85
CA ALA A 151 11.83 3.37 25.09
C ALA A 151 10.30 3.27 25.14
N LYS A 152 9.71 3.36 26.34
CA LYS A 152 8.25 3.37 26.55
C LYS A 152 7.58 4.53 25.83
N SER A 153 8.01 5.76 26.12
CA SER A 153 7.41 6.95 25.54
C SER A 153 7.52 7.01 24.01
N MET A 154 8.61 6.50 23.42
CA MET A 154 8.79 6.46 21.98
C MET A 154 7.81 5.47 21.36
N LEU A 155 7.74 4.24 21.88
CA LEU A 155 6.81 3.23 21.38
C LEU A 155 5.35 3.67 21.52
N ASP A 156 4.99 4.38 22.60
CA ASP A 156 3.66 4.96 22.76
C ASP A 156 3.34 5.95 21.63
N VAL A 157 4.26 6.87 21.30
CA VAL A 157 4.10 7.85 20.22
C VAL A 157 4.05 7.17 18.85
N ASP A 158 4.96 6.23 18.60
CA ASP A 158 5.02 5.52 17.34
C ASP A 158 3.73 4.70 17.11
N ILE A 159 3.20 4.04 18.15
CA ILE A 159 1.94 3.29 18.06
C ILE A 159 0.77 4.23 17.74
N GLN A 160 0.71 5.42 18.35
CA GLN A 160 -0.32 6.41 18.00
C GLN A 160 -0.19 6.86 16.54
N SER A 161 1.04 7.09 16.07
CA SER A 161 1.31 7.40 14.65
C SER A 161 0.85 6.26 13.73
N PHE A 162 1.15 5.01 14.08
CA PHE A 162 0.69 3.82 13.37
C PHE A 162 -0.84 3.76 13.31
N TYR A 163 -1.54 4.06 14.39
CA TYR A 163 -3.00 4.08 14.41
C TYR A 163 -3.61 5.11 13.44
N ASP A 164 -2.91 6.20 13.17
CA ASP A 164 -3.34 7.21 12.21
C ASP A 164 -3.09 6.80 10.75
N THR A 165 -2.14 5.87 10.51
CA THR A 165 -1.88 5.33 9.17
C THR A 165 -3.09 4.57 8.61
N LYS A 166 -3.20 4.49 7.29
CA LYS A 166 -4.41 4.03 6.59
C LYS A 166 -4.21 2.68 5.92
N PHE A 167 -5.11 1.75 6.21
CA PHE A 167 -5.36 0.57 5.40
C PHE A 167 -6.24 0.96 4.20
N ILE A 168 -5.75 0.73 2.98
CA ILE A 168 -6.42 1.14 1.74
C ILE A 168 -6.94 -0.09 0.98
N SER A 169 -8.24 -0.13 0.74
CA SER A 169 -8.86 -1.13 -0.13
C SER A 169 -10.18 -0.61 -0.70
N ASN A 170 -10.32 -0.66 -2.03
CA ASN A 170 -11.58 -0.30 -2.71
C ASN A 170 -12.70 -1.31 -2.42
N TYR A 171 -12.33 -2.52 -2.01
CA TYR A 171 -13.26 -3.61 -1.75
C TYR A 171 -12.97 -4.28 -0.42
N LEU A 172 -13.98 -4.90 0.16
CA LEU A 172 -13.86 -5.62 1.40
C LEU A 172 -12.87 -6.78 1.25
N VAL A 173 -11.79 -6.73 2.04
CA VAL A 173 -10.78 -7.79 2.08
C VAL A 173 -11.31 -8.97 2.90
N LYS A 174 -11.03 -10.20 2.45
CA LYS A 174 -11.41 -11.43 3.18
C LYS A 174 -10.66 -11.52 4.51
N GLU A 175 -11.32 -12.05 5.54
CA GLU A 175 -10.81 -12.07 6.92
C GLU A 175 -9.45 -12.77 7.08
N ASP A 176 -9.25 -13.91 6.42
CA ASP A 176 -7.98 -14.65 6.42
C ASP A 176 -6.81 -13.83 5.86
N LYS A 177 -7.03 -13.21 4.71
CA LYS A 177 -6.04 -12.32 4.07
C LYS A 177 -5.84 -11.04 4.87
N PHE A 178 -6.90 -10.49 5.44
CA PHE A 178 -6.86 -9.29 6.25
C PHE A 178 -6.01 -9.48 7.51
N ASN A 179 -6.25 -10.55 8.28
CA ASN A 179 -5.51 -10.83 9.51
C ASN A 179 -4.01 -11.05 9.21
N THR A 180 -3.69 -11.92 8.24
CA THR A 180 -2.29 -12.21 7.87
C THR A 180 -1.55 -10.96 7.37
N SER A 181 -2.19 -10.14 6.52
CA SER A 181 -1.58 -8.89 6.05
C SER A 181 -1.39 -7.88 7.17
N THR A 182 -2.33 -7.82 8.12
CA THR A 182 -2.29 -6.85 9.22
C THR A 182 -1.20 -7.20 10.25
N GLU A 183 -1.08 -8.47 10.64
CA GLU A 183 -0.02 -8.93 11.55
C GLU A 183 1.38 -8.62 11.00
N LYS A 184 1.58 -8.86 9.69
CA LYS A 184 2.84 -8.57 9.03
C LYS A 184 3.20 -7.08 9.10
N VAL A 185 2.24 -6.20 8.81
CA VAL A 185 2.45 -4.74 8.86
C VAL A 185 2.78 -4.27 10.29
N ILE A 186 2.15 -4.83 11.32
CA ILE A 186 2.46 -4.49 12.72
C ILE A 186 3.89 -4.90 13.07
N GLY A 187 4.31 -6.12 12.70
CA GLY A 187 5.66 -6.62 12.96
C GLY A 187 6.74 -5.76 12.28
N GLU A 188 6.53 -5.40 11.01
CA GLU A 188 7.41 -4.48 10.28
C GLU A 188 7.50 -3.11 10.96
N PHE A 189 6.35 -2.54 11.36
CA PHE A 189 6.29 -1.27 12.04
C PHE A 189 7.11 -1.26 13.36
N LEU A 190 6.98 -2.30 14.20
CA LEU A 190 7.73 -2.38 15.46
C LEU A 190 9.24 -2.54 15.23
N ASN A 191 9.63 -3.35 14.24
CA ASN A 191 11.04 -3.52 13.88
C ASN A 191 11.68 -2.20 13.42
N ASN A 192 10.91 -1.36 12.71
CA ASN A 192 11.35 -0.04 12.30
C ASN A 192 11.54 0.89 13.51
N SER A 193 10.61 0.87 14.48
CA SER A 193 10.76 1.64 15.72
C SER A 193 12.00 1.24 16.51
N TYR A 194 12.32 -0.06 16.59
CA TYR A 194 13.53 -0.55 17.25
C TYR A 194 14.80 -0.05 16.56
N THR A 195 14.88 -0.20 15.24
CA THR A 195 16.02 0.24 14.45
C THR A 195 16.22 1.76 14.51
N ASN A 196 15.14 2.54 14.46
CA ASN A 196 15.20 4.00 14.56
C ASN A 196 15.75 4.48 15.92
N PHE A 197 15.40 3.80 17.00
CA PHE A 197 15.93 4.12 18.32
C PHE A 197 17.41 3.75 18.43
N ASP A 198 17.82 2.58 17.94
CA ASP A 198 19.22 2.15 17.93
C ASP A 198 20.10 3.14 17.16
N HIS A 199 19.63 3.60 16.00
CA HIS A 199 20.28 4.68 15.25
C HIS A 199 20.42 5.95 16.09
N SER A 200 19.35 6.41 16.73
CA SER A 200 19.39 7.61 17.59
C SER A 200 20.42 7.48 18.71
N MET A 201 20.57 6.28 19.28
CA MET A 201 21.57 5.97 20.31
C MET A 201 23.00 5.95 19.75
N SER A 202 23.20 5.41 18.56
CA SER A 202 24.49 5.43 17.86
C SER A 202 24.94 6.87 17.58
N ILE A 203 24.04 7.72 17.05
CA ILE A 203 24.33 9.15 16.82
C ILE A 203 24.76 9.83 18.12
N LEU A 204 24.01 9.59 19.21
CA LEU A 204 24.32 10.18 20.51
C LEU A 204 25.68 9.72 21.02
N SER A 205 26.01 8.43 20.88
CA SER A 205 27.31 7.88 21.28
C SER A 205 28.47 8.50 20.50
N SER A 206 28.38 8.52 19.16
CA SER A 206 29.41 9.14 18.30
C SER A 206 29.59 10.63 18.61
N PHE A 207 28.49 11.34 18.91
CA PHE A 207 28.56 12.74 19.32
C PHE A 207 29.27 12.92 20.67
N MET A 208 28.92 12.11 21.67
CA MET A 208 29.53 12.19 23.00
C MET A 208 31.04 11.92 22.94
N HIS A 209 31.42 10.88 22.20
CA HIS A 209 32.82 10.49 22.07
C HIS A 209 33.63 11.46 21.21
N GLY A 210 33.14 11.83 20.02
CA GLY A 210 33.91 12.72 19.13
C GLY A 210 34.03 14.17 19.62
N ASN A 211 33.13 14.64 20.50
CA ASN A 211 33.34 15.90 21.24
C ASN A 211 34.17 15.75 22.51
N LEU A 212 34.54 14.52 22.88
CA LEU A 212 35.22 14.19 24.13
C LEU A 212 34.53 14.87 25.33
N LEU A 213 33.21 14.74 25.39
CA LEU A 213 32.43 15.36 26.46
C LEU A 213 32.91 14.80 27.79
N VAL A 214 33.28 15.68 28.72
CA VAL A 214 33.77 15.30 30.04
C VAL A 214 32.55 15.13 30.96
N PRO A 215 32.16 13.90 31.32
CA PRO A 215 31.05 13.67 32.22
C PRO A 215 31.45 14.16 33.62
N GLY A 216 30.48 14.55 34.44
CA GLY A 216 30.72 15.10 35.78
C GLY A 216 31.48 14.18 36.74
N ILE A 217 31.60 12.87 36.44
CA ILE A 217 32.36 11.88 37.20
C ILE A 217 33.70 11.46 36.55
N GLY A 218 34.04 12.08 35.42
CA GLY A 218 35.31 11.89 34.73
C GLY A 218 35.59 10.49 34.19
N THR A 219 34.58 9.75 33.71
CA THR A 219 34.78 8.42 33.08
C THR A 219 35.44 8.47 31.71
N THR A 220 35.27 9.57 30.98
CA THR A 220 35.93 9.81 29.69
C THR A 220 37.29 10.48 29.88
N ALA A 221 37.38 11.44 30.80
CA ALA A 221 38.57 12.22 31.08
C ALA A 221 38.54 12.80 32.49
N ILE A 222 39.71 13.01 33.09
CA ILE A 222 39.86 13.62 34.41
C ILE A 222 40.39 15.04 34.22
N THR A 223 39.86 16.00 34.98
CA THR A 223 40.47 17.33 35.11
C THR A 223 41.35 17.36 36.35
N PHE A 224 42.60 17.77 36.20
CA PHE A 224 43.52 17.98 37.33
C PHE A 224 44.26 19.30 37.18
N LEU A 225 44.82 19.76 38.29
CA LEU A 225 45.62 20.98 38.37
C LEU A 225 47.09 20.59 38.49
N GLN A 226 47.92 21.08 37.56
CA GLN A 226 49.36 20.82 37.53
C GLN A 226 50.14 22.11 37.78
N THR A 227 51.25 22.00 38.52
CA THR A 227 52.20 23.11 38.74
C THR A 227 53.36 22.98 37.77
N LEU A 228 53.62 24.01 36.94
CA LEU A 228 54.80 24.02 36.06
C LEU A 228 56.08 24.35 36.84
N ASP A 229 56.05 25.31 37.76
CA ASP A 229 57.25 25.82 38.46
C ASP A 229 57.02 26.18 39.94
N GLY A 230 56.06 25.52 40.62
CA GLY A 230 55.74 25.77 42.03
C GLY A 230 54.99 27.09 42.32
N SER A 231 54.73 27.93 41.31
CA SER A 231 54.02 29.21 41.42
C SER A 231 52.87 29.37 40.43
N SER A 232 52.98 28.76 39.24
CA SER A 232 51.95 28.78 38.19
C SER A 232 51.24 27.44 38.10
N TYR A 233 49.91 27.48 38.18
CA TYR A 233 49.05 26.31 38.04
C TYR A 233 48.29 26.41 36.73
N TYR A 234 48.22 25.30 36.00
CA TYR A 234 47.33 25.15 34.86
C TYR A 234 46.49 23.90 35.06
N SER A 235 45.25 23.95 34.59
CA SER A 235 44.44 22.75 34.47
C SER A 235 44.82 21.99 33.22
N ALA A 236 44.96 20.68 33.34
CA ALA A 236 44.90 19.79 32.20
C ALA A 236 43.70 18.88 32.36
N VAL A 237 42.96 18.71 31.26
CA VAL A 237 42.06 17.58 31.11
C VAL A 237 42.91 16.48 30.48
N ILE A 238 42.88 15.26 31.01
CA ILE A 238 43.56 14.11 30.41
C ILE A 238 42.56 12.96 30.24
N PRO A 239 42.54 12.31 29.06
CA PRO A 239 41.68 11.16 28.82
C PRO A 239 41.92 10.06 29.85
N ARG A 240 40.85 9.36 30.22
CA ARG A 240 40.94 8.17 31.06
C ARG A 240 41.62 7.06 30.31
N ASN A 241 42.59 6.42 30.95
CA ASN A 241 43.24 5.22 30.48
C ASN A 241 42.79 4.02 31.33
N TYR A 242 42.21 3.01 30.69
CA TYR A 242 41.84 1.75 31.31
C TYR A 242 42.90 0.69 30.99
N MET A 243 43.59 0.18 32.01
CA MET A 243 44.52 -0.94 31.89
C MET A 243 43.85 -2.23 32.36
N SER A 244 43.97 -3.29 31.55
CA SER A 244 43.47 -4.62 31.89
C SER A 244 44.32 -5.68 31.19
N SER A 245 44.12 -6.96 31.53
CA SER A 245 44.75 -8.07 30.80
C SER A 245 44.39 -8.12 29.31
N GLN A 246 43.29 -7.47 28.90
CA GLN A 246 42.88 -7.33 27.50
C GLN A 246 43.60 -6.16 26.79
N PHE A 247 44.08 -5.17 27.55
CA PHE A 247 44.76 -3.97 27.04
C PHE A 247 46.12 -3.78 27.74
N PRO A 248 47.15 -4.57 27.38
CA PRO A 248 48.45 -4.54 28.07
C PRO A 248 49.22 -3.22 27.90
N PHE A 249 48.83 -2.38 26.92
CA PHE A 249 49.42 -1.05 26.68
C PHE A 249 48.50 0.09 27.14
N GLY A 250 47.40 -0.21 27.84
CA GLY A 250 46.34 0.74 28.17
C GLY A 250 45.36 1.00 27.03
N CYS A 251 44.15 1.42 27.37
CA CYS A 251 43.08 1.79 26.46
C CYS A 251 42.56 3.18 26.85
N MET A 252 42.79 4.18 25.99
CA MET A 252 42.42 5.57 26.28
C MET A 252 41.09 5.95 25.62
N CYS A 253 40.22 6.63 26.37
CA CYS A 253 38.86 6.97 25.96
C CYS A 253 38.74 8.04 24.87
N ASP A 254 39.84 8.73 24.54
CA ASP A 254 39.93 9.64 23.41
C ASP A 254 40.35 8.95 22.10
N HIS A 255 40.70 7.66 22.17
CA HIS A 255 41.08 6.84 21.01
C HIS A 255 40.12 5.69 20.77
N ASN A 256 39.53 5.14 21.84
CA ASN A 256 38.62 4.02 21.75
C ASN A 256 37.53 4.16 22.83
N ASP A 257 36.27 4.23 22.41
CA ASP A 257 35.12 4.35 23.30
C ASP A 257 34.71 3.01 23.94
N THR A 258 35.24 1.90 23.42
CA THR A 258 35.01 0.53 23.95
C THR A 258 35.94 0.16 25.10
N CYS A 259 36.84 1.07 25.52
CA CYS A 259 37.67 0.83 26.68
C CYS A 259 36.83 0.52 27.91
N SER A 260 37.15 -0.57 28.60
CA SER A 260 36.39 -1.01 29.77
C SER A 260 37.25 -1.80 30.74
N ILE A 261 36.79 -1.81 31.99
CA ILE A 261 37.33 -2.60 33.09
C ILE A 261 36.18 -3.18 33.91
N ALA A 262 36.40 -4.33 34.55
CA ALA A 262 35.43 -4.89 35.49
C ALA A 262 35.18 -3.91 36.65
N SER A 263 33.91 -3.73 37.01
CA SER A 263 33.51 -2.85 38.10
C SER A 263 33.66 -3.54 39.46
N GLY A 264 34.06 -2.81 40.50
CA GLY A 264 34.28 -3.38 41.83
C GLY A 264 34.41 -2.33 42.93
N PHE A 265 34.69 -2.76 44.16
CA PHE A 265 35.00 -1.85 45.27
C PHE A 265 36.51 -1.84 45.51
N TYR A 266 37.12 -0.66 45.41
CA TYR A 266 38.56 -0.46 45.53
C TYR A 266 38.85 0.32 46.82
N ASN A 267 39.94 -0.01 47.51
CA ASN A 267 40.32 0.71 48.71
C ASN A 267 40.96 2.06 48.31
N SER A 268 40.29 3.18 48.59
CA SER A 268 40.59 4.48 47.99
C SER A 268 41.74 5.23 48.69
N THR A 269 42.97 4.74 48.60
CA THR A 269 44.17 5.45 49.13
C THR A 269 45.18 5.85 48.04
N VAL A 270 44.87 5.69 46.75
CA VAL A 270 45.90 5.75 45.68
C VAL A 270 46.01 7.10 44.95
N PHE A 271 45.16 8.11 45.21
CA PHE A 271 45.23 9.40 44.50
C PHE A 271 45.73 10.61 45.32
N ASP A 272 46.33 10.40 46.50
CA ASP A 272 46.88 11.51 47.31
C ASP A 272 48.12 12.20 46.69
N ASN A 273 48.65 11.73 45.56
CA ASN A 273 49.77 12.38 44.85
C ASN A 273 49.41 12.75 43.40
N LEU A 274 49.03 14.01 43.23
CA LEU A 274 48.51 14.70 42.05
C LEU A 274 49.33 14.68 40.73
N VAL A 275 50.36 13.85 40.53
CA VAL A 275 51.23 14.00 39.33
C VAL A 275 51.74 12.71 38.66
N ILE A 276 51.80 11.52 39.27
CA ILE A 276 52.70 10.47 38.71
C ILE A 276 52.09 9.07 38.45
N SER A 277 50.98 8.66 39.06
CA SER A 277 50.49 7.28 38.89
C SER A 277 49.56 7.10 37.68
N TYR A 278 50.01 7.47 36.48
CA TYR A 278 49.35 7.09 35.22
C TYR A 278 49.40 5.57 34.94
N TRP A 279 50.11 4.80 35.78
CA TRP A 279 50.58 3.44 35.48
C TRP A 279 50.48 2.45 36.65
N ASP A 280 49.95 2.82 37.82
CA ASP A 280 49.95 1.90 38.96
C ASP A 280 48.79 0.89 38.91
N ASN A 281 49.19 -0.38 38.73
CA ASN A 281 48.33 -1.55 38.61
C ASN A 281 47.91 -2.16 39.96
N GLU A 282 48.23 -1.54 41.10
CA GLU A 282 48.06 -2.15 42.43
C GLU A 282 47.11 -1.36 43.34
N ALA A 283 45.91 -1.04 42.85
CA ALA A 283 44.83 -0.71 43.77
C ALA A 283 44.29 -2.02 44.39
N ASP A 284 44.34 -2.15 45.72
CA ASP A 284 43.80 -3.31 46.45
C ASP A 284 42.28 -3.44 46.17
N VAL A 285 41.95 -4.39 45.28
CA VAL A 285 40.57 -4.70 44.91
C VAL A 285 39.93 -5.48 46.05
N SER A 286 38.95 -4.88 46.73
CA SER A 286 38.25 -5.53 47.83
C SER A 286 37.22 -6.55 47.30
N PHE A 287 36.57 -6.22 46.18
CA PHE A 287 35.55 -7.08 45.56
C PHE A 287 35.29 -6.68 44.10
N ILE A 288 35.16 -7.64 43.18
CA ILE A 288 34.76 -7.42 41.79
C ILE A 288 33.32 -7.87 41.59
N MET A 289 32.48 -7.00 41.01
CA MET A 289 31.11 -7.33 40.63
C MET A 289 31.11 -8.15 39.34
N LYS A 290 30.48 -9.31 39.38
CA LYS A 290 30.37 -10.21 38.22
C LYS A 290 29.46 -9.59 37.15
N ASN A 291 29.91 -9.56 35.89
CA ASN A 291 29.18 -9.05 34.72
C ASN A 291 28.80 -7.56 34.78
N TRP A 292 29.55 -6.77 35.55
CA TRP A 292 29.41 -5.31 35.61
C TRP A 292 30.72 -4.65 35.20
N PHE A 293 30.63 -3.63 34.36
CA PHE A 293 31.78 -2.96 33.76
C PHE A 293 31.67 -1.44 33.89
N VAL A 294 32.82 -0.78 33.99
CA VAL A 294 32.95 0.67 33.82
C VAL A 294 33.70 0.92 32.51
N SER A 295 33.19 1.88 31.73
CA SER A 295 33.70 2.25 30.41
C SER A 295 33.78 3.78 30.28
N CYS A 296 34.13 4.28 29.10
CA CYS A 296 34.31 5.70 28.81
C CYS A 296 33.05 6.54 29.10
N SER A 297 31.86 5.97 28.92
CA SER A 297 30.59 6.62 29.25
C SER A 297 29.72 5.74 30.16
N ALA A 298 28.79 6.36 30.90
CA ALA A 298 27.80 5.63 31.69
C ALA A 298 26.89 4.75 30.80
N LEU A 299 26.62 5.19 29.57
CA LEU A 299 25.90 4.39 28.57
C LEU A 299 26.68 3.13 28.19
N ASN A 300 27.95 3.26 27.79
CA ASN A 300 28.76 2.10 27.40
C ASN A 300 28.97 1.15 28.59
N SER A 301 29.13 1.70 29.80
CA SER A 301 29.21 0.93 31.04
C SER A 301 27.95 0.07 31.25
N LEU A 302 26.76 0.64 31.00
CA LEU A 302 25.50 -0.10 31.06
C LEU A 302 25.43 -1.17 29.97
N LEU A 303 25.68 -0.81 28.71
CA LEU A 303 25.51 -1.70 27.56
C LEU A 303 26.41 -2.94 27.63
N MET A 304 27.62 -2.80 28.18
CA MET A 304 28.55 -3.92 28.41
C MET A 304 28.20 -4.76 29.64
N SER A 305 27.36 -4.25 30.53
CA SER A 305 26.94 -4.95 31.74
C SER A 305 25.73 -5.85 31.47
N SER A 306 25.47 -6.80 32.37
CA SER A 306 24.29 -7.68 32.26
C SER A 306 23.71 -8.09 33.60
N PHE A 307 22.44 -8.52 33.57
CA PHE A 307 21.78 -9.17 34.69
C PHE A 307 21.78 -10.70 34.61
N GLU A 308 22.37 -11.28 33.57
CA GLU A 308 22.32 -12.71 33.19
C GLU A 308 22.70 -13.68 34.34
N GLU A 309 23.42 -13.23 35.37
CA GLU A 309 23.70 -13.98 36.60
C GLU A 309 23.76 -13.04 37.83
N SER A 310 22.91 -12.02 37.82
CA SER A 310 22.95 -10.80 38.63
C SER A 310 23.18 -11.02 40.13
N PHE A 311 24.38 -10.62 40.57
CA PHE A 311 24.72 -10.31 41.96
C PHE A 311 23.69 -9.36 42.59
N LEU A 312 23.15 -8.39 41.84
CA LEU A 312 22.22 -7.39 42.38
C LEU A 312 20.83 -7.93 42.75
N PHE A 313 20.41 -9.09 42.24
CA PHE A 313 19.16 -9.75 42.68
C PHE A 313 19.34 -10.63 43.93
N ASN A 314 20.56 -10.71 44.47
CA ASN A 314 20.85 -11.43 45.70
C ASN A 314 20.83 -10.45 46.90
N GLN A 315 20.00 -10.72 47.91
CA GLN A 315 19.91 -9.86 49.09
C GLN A 315 21.26 -9.75 49.83
N THR A 316 22.07 -10.80 49.86
CA THR A 316 23.40 -10.81 50.49
C THR A 316 24.36 -9.84 49.78
N ALA A 317 24.25 -9.76 48.47
CA ALA A 317 25.03 -8.88 47.63
C ALA A 317 24.60 -7.41 47.75
N LEU A 318 23.28 -7.14 47.81
CA LEU A 318 22.75 -5.81 48.10
C LEU A 318 23.20 -5.31 49.48
N ASN A 319 23.22 -6.20 50.47
CA ASN A 319 23.74 -5.87 51.81
C ASN A 319 25.25 -5.53 51.75
N LEU A 320 26.05 -6.28 50.97
CA LEU A 320 27.47 -5.98 50.75
C LEU A 320 27.67 -4.60 50.11
N ILE A 321 26.89 -4.26 49.08
CA ILE A 321 26.91 -2.93 48.48
C ILE A 321 26.59 -1.87 49.53
N GLY A 322 25.54 -2.08 50.32
CA GLY A 322 25.15 -1.15 51.38
C GLY A 322 26.24 -0.91 52.42
N MET A 323 27.05 -1.92 52.75
CA MET A 323 28.20 -1.76 53.62
C MET A 323 29.23 -0.78 53.04
N TYR A 324 29.53 -0.86 51.74
CA TYR A 324 30.51 0.04 51.08
C TYR A 324 30.02 1.47 50.90
N TYR A 325 28.71 1.70 50.93
CA TYR A 325 28.10 3.04 50.94
C TYR A 325 27.73 3.53 52.34
N SER A 326 28.11 2.79 53.39
CA SER A 326 27.77 3.12 54.80
C SER A 326 26.28 3.31 55.05
N TRP A 327 25.44 2.56 54.34
CA TRP A 327 23.99 2.56 54.56
C TRP A 327 23.68 2.10 55.98
N SER A 328 22.83 2.84 56.71
CA SER A 328 22.45 2.46 58.08
C SER A 328 21.66 1.15 58.08
N SER A 329 21.71 0.35 59.16
CA SER A 329 20.89 -0.87 59.30
C SER A 329 19.37 -0.62 59.24
N ASN A 330 18.94 0.65 59.30
CA ASN A 330 17.55 1.09 59.16
C ASN A 330 17.23 1.69 57.78
N SER A 331 18.19 1.72 56.84
CA SER A 331 17.92 2.13 55.46
C SER A 331 17.01 1.08 54.82
N VAL A 332 15.76 1.46 54.60
CA VAL A 332 14.77 0.59 53.95
C VAL A 332 15.16 0.54 52.47
N LEU A 333 15.81 -0.55 52.06
CA LEU A 333 15.92 -0.88 50.65
C LEU A 333 14.50 -0.86 50.05
N PRO A 334 14.26 -0.19 48.91
CA PRO A 334 12.95 -0.11 48.31
C PRO A 334 12.32 -1.50 48.22
N ASP A 335 11.08 -1.65 48.71
CA ASP A 335 10.31 -2.91 48.63
C ASP A 335 10.25 -3.43 47.17
N ALA A 336 10.41 -2.54 46.19
CA ALA A 336 10.46 -2.80 44.75
C ALA A 336 11.75 -3.51 44.25
N LEU A 337 12.76 -3.74 45.10
CA LEU A 337 13.93 -4.57 44.78
C LEU A 337 13.68 -6.08 45.05
N ASN A 338 12.60 -6.41 45.77
CA ASN A 338 12.17 -7.80 46.00
C ASN A 338 11.44 -8.34 44.75
N LEU A 339 12.20 -8.85 43.78
CA LEU A 339 11.62 -9.63 42.69
C LEU A 339 11.23 -11.02 43.21
N ASN A 340 9.92 -11.33 43.19
CA ASN A 340 9.38 -12.65 43.54
C ASN A 340 10.12 -13.78 42.79
N GLU A 341 10.32 -14.93 43.44
CA GLU A 341 11.07 -16.08 42.89
C GLU A 341 10.52 -16.62 41.55
N SER A 342 9.25 -16.35 41.22
CA SER A 342 8.63 -16.71 39.92
C SER A 342 9.14 -15.87 38.73
N ASN A 343 9.75 -14.71 38.97
CA ASN A 343 10.35 -13.86 37.93
C ASN A 343 11.83 -14.19 37.67
N LYS A 344 12.48 -14.99 38.55
CA LYS A 344 13.91 -15.32 38.45
C LYS A 344 14.27 -16.31 37.35
N THR A 345 13.31 -17.08 36.83
CA THR A 345 13.61 -18.24 35.96
C THR A 345 13.51 -17.98 34.47
N ASN A 346 12.97 -16.83 34.05
CA ASN A 346 12.76 -16.49 32.63
C ASN A 346 13.43 -15.18 32.18
N GLU A 347 14.21 -14.50 33.05
CA GLU A 347 15.04 -13.38 32.61
C GLU A 347 16.29 -13.94 31.94
N THR A 348 16.31 -13.76 30.62
CA THR A 348 17.21 -14.35 29.66
C THR A 348 18.66 -13.92 29.86
N LYS A 349 19.54 -14.72 29.27
CA LYS A 349 20.99 -14.54 29.14
C LYS A 349 21.42 -13.32 28.31
N SER A 350 20.73 -12.20 28.47
CA SER A 350 20.82 -11.02 27.63
C SER A 350 21.56 -9.90 28.34
N THR A 351 22.49 -9.27 27.63
CA THR A 351 23.12 -8.01 28.03
C THR A 351 22.13 -6.86 27.94
N PHE A 352 22.43 -5.71 28.57
CA PHE A 352 21.59 -4.53 28.37
C PHE A 352 21.60 -4.06 26.90
N SER A 353 22.66 -4.35 26.14
CA SER A 353 22.68 -4.12 24.70
C SER A 353 21.60 -4.94 23.99
N ASP A 354 21.45 -6.23 24.31
CA ASP A 354 20.42 -7.08 23.70
C ASP A 354 19.01 -6.64 24.09
N LEU A 355 18.82 -6.20 25.34
CA LEU A 355 17.53 -5.64 25.79
C LEU A 355 17.20 -4.32 25.09
N LEU A 356 18.21 -3.49 24.80
CA LEU A 356 18.01 -2.22 24.12
C LEU A 356 17.58 -2.41 22.66
N GLN A 357 18.10 -3.44 21.98
CA GLN A 357 17.71 -3.79 20.60
C GLN A 357 16.20 -4.09 20.44
N THR A 358 15.52 -4.45 21.53
CA THR A 358 14.07 -4.69 21.56
C THR A 358 13.32 -3.61 22.36
N LEU A 359 13.98 -2.49 22.71
CA LEU A 359 13.43 -1.43 23.55
C LEU A 359 12.84 -1.92 24.87
N PHE A 360 13.47 -2.95 25.44
CA PHE A 360 13.00 -3.64 26.65
C PHE A 360 11.59 -4.23 26.49
N VAL A 361 11.14 -4.52 25.26
CA VAL A 361 9.86 -5.19 25.02
C VAL A 361 10.07 -6.70 25.09
N LYS A 362 9.32 -7.33 25.99
CA LYS A 362 9.34 -8.77 26.24
C LYS A 362 8.32 -9.53 25.41
N GLU A 363 7.09 -9.00 25.34
CA GLU A 363 5.98 -9.64 24.64
C GLU A 363 5.10 -8.59 23.97
N GLN A 364 4.59 -8.93 22.79
CA GLN A 364 3.75 -8.10 21.95
C GLN A 364 2.36 -8.74 21.86
N LEU A 365 1.32 -8.02 22.29
CA LEU A 365 -0.06 -8.49 22.27
C LEU A 365 -0.89 -7.62 21.32
N HIS A 366 -1.34 -8.19 20.21
CA HIS A 366 -2.13 -7.50 19.20
C HIS A 366 -3.52 -8.11 19.09
N ASN A 367 -4.56 -7.27 19.17
CA ASN A 367 -5.94 -7.64 18.97
C ASN A 367 -6.44 -7.00 17.66
N ILE A 368 -6.56 -7.82 16.61
CA ILE A 368 -7.05 -7.41 15.29
C ILE A 368 -8.53 -7.79 15.19
N ASN A 369 -9.40 -6.80 14.97
CA ASN A 369 -10.84 -6.99 14.96
C ASN A 369 -11.45 -6.79 13.55
N TYR A 370 -11.66 -7.89 12.83
CA TYR A 370 -12.26 -7.87 11.50
C TYR A 370 -13.68 -7.25 11.48
N SER A 371 -14.47 -7.42 12.54
CA SER A 371 -15.83 -6.88 12.59
C SER A 371 -15.85 -5.34 12.62
N LEU A 372 -14.86 -4.72 13.26
CA LEU A 372 -14.67 -3.27 13.25
C LEU A 372 -14.21 -2.79 11.88
N TYR A 373 -13.28 -3.50 11.24
CA TYR A 373 -12.88 -3.22 9.85
C TYR A 373 -14.07 -3.29 8.88
N TYR A 374 -14.90 -4.35 8.98
CA TYR A 374 -16.12 -4.49 8.19
C TYR A 374 -17.06 -3.28 8.36
N ALA A 375 -17.28 -2.86 9.61
CA ALA A 375 -18.11 -1.71 9.93
C ALA A 375 -17.56 -0.39 9.37
N GLN A 376 -16.23 -0.23 9.31
CA GLN A 376 -15.57 0.94 8.73
C GLN A 376 -15.60 0.95 7.19
N CYS A 377 -15.34 -0.19 6.54
CA CYS A 377 -15.47 -0.35 5.09
C CYS A 377 -16.91 -0.07 4.64
N LYS A 378 -17.90 -0.54 5.44
CA LYS A 378 -19.35 -0.40 5.21
C LYS A 378 -19.69 -0.69 3.74
N PRO A 379 -19.76 -1.98 3.34
CA PRO A 379 -19.90 -2.36 1.94
C PRO A 379 -21.20 -1.79 1.33
N GLN A 380 -21.09 -1.08 0.21
CA GLN A 380 -22.22 -0.45 -0.49
C GLN A 380 -22.99 -1.47 -1.31
N SER A 381 -22.28 -2.25 -2.12
CA SER A 381 -22.86 -3.36 -2.86
C SER A 381 -21.85 -4.51 -2.96
N CYS A 382 -22.37 -5.73 -2.86
CA CYS A 382 -21.62 -6.94 -3.14
C CYS A 382 -22.14 -7.59 -4.42
N SER A 383 -21.24 -8.02 -5.29
CA SER A 383 -21.57 -8.70 -6.53
C SER A 383 -20.94 -10.09 -6.55
N TYR A 384 -21.69 -11.06 -7.07
CA TYR A 384 -21.22 -12.43 -7.29
C TYR A 384 -21.94 -13.07 -8.47
N SER A 385 -21.34 -14.12 -9.05
CA SER A 385 -21.87 -14.80 -10.22
C SER A 385 -22.75 -15.99 -9.80
N ALA A 386 -24.02 -15.98 -10.21
CA ALA A 386 -24.95 -17.08 -9.94
C ALA A 386 -25.46 -17.74 -11.23
N PRO A 387 -25.50 -19.09 -11.31
CA PRO A 387 -26.07 -19.78 -12.46
C PRO A 387 -27.59 -19.63 -12.46
N LYS A 388 -28.16 -19.01 -13.51
CA LYS A 388 -29.60 -18.88 -13.70
C LYS A 388 -30.10 -19.87 -14.74
N LYS A 389 -31.03 -20.72 -14.32
CA LYS A 389 -31.81 -21.58 -15.22
C LYS A 389 -33.08 -20.86 -15.66
N ALA A 390 -33.51 -21.11 -16.88
CA ALA A 390 -34.79 -20.63 -17.38
C ALA A 390 -35.93 -21.15 -16.48
N SER A 391 -36.76 -20.25 -15.95
CA SER A 391 -37.91 -20.65 -15.13
C SER A 391 -38.97 -21.33 -15.98
N PHE A 392 -39.73 -22.26 -15.39
CA PHE A 392 -40.82 -22.93 -16.10
C PHE A 392 -41.84 -21.94 -16.68
N LEU A 393 -42.16 -20.87 -15.92
CA LEU A 393 -43.06 -19.81 -16.36
C LEU A 393 -42.52 -19.08 -17.60
N TYR A 394 -41.21 -18.78 -17.62
CA TYR A 394 -40.54 -18.19 -18.77
C TYR A 394 -40.62 -19.09 -20.01
N LEU A 395 -40.35 -20.39 -19.84
CA LEU A 395 -40.43 -21.38 -20.92
C LEU A 395 -41.88 -21.54 -21.44
N LEU A 396 -42.89 -21.45 -20.58
CA LEU A 396 -44.29 -21.49 -20.94
C LEU A 396 -44.71 -20.25 -21.76
N ILE A 397 -44.31 -19.06 -21.32
CA ILE A 397 -44.58 -17.81 -22.05
C ILE A 397 -43.87 -17.82 -23.41
N LEU A 398 -42.64 -18.32 -23.46
CA LEU A 398 -41.88 -18.49 -24.70
C LEU A 398 -42.58 -19.48 -25.66
N PHE A 399 -43.10 -20.60 -25.16
CA PHE A 399 -43.89 -21.54 -25.96
C PHE A 399 -45.15 -20.89 -26.56
N LEU A 400 -45.95 -20.21 -25.74
CA LEU A 400 -47.20 -19.58 -26.18
C LEU A 400 -46.94 -18.47 -27.20
N SER A 401 -45.89 -17.68 -26.99
CA SER A 401 -45.49 -16.61 -27.91
C SER A 401 -44.93 -17.14 -29.23
N LEU A 402 -44.09 -18.18 -29.22
CA LEU A 402 -43.59 -18.85 -30.42
C LEU A 402 -44.71 -19.50 -31.22
N TYR A 403 -45.66 -20.17 -30.56
CA TYR A 403 -46.83 -20.76 -31.21
C TYR A 403 -47.66 -19.70 -31.96
N GLY A 404 -47.95 -18.57 -31.32
CA GLY A 404 -48.66 -17.45 -31.95
C GLY A 404 -47.85 -16.82 -33.08
N GLY A 405 -46.54 -16.61 -32.88
CA GLY A 405 -45.65 -15.93 -33.81
C GLY A 405 -45.36 -16.70 -35.09
N LEU A 406 -45.14 -18.01 -34.98
CA LEU A 406 -44.85 -18.90 -36.12
C LEU A 406 -46.11 -19.35 -36.85
N SER A 407 -47.24 -19.51 -36.15
CA SER A 407 -48.49 -20.00 -36.75
C SER A 407 -49.01 -19.10 -37.88
N VAL A 408 -48.90 -17.78 -37.73
CA VAL A 408 -49.40 -16.79 -38.70
C VAL A 408 -48.62 -16.80 -40.03
N PRO A 409 -47.29 -16.58 -40.07
CA PRO A 409 -46.54 -16.59 -41.33
C PRO A 409 -46.55 -17.98 -41.99
N LEU A 410 -46.50 -19.07 -41.21
CA LEU A 410 -46.59 -20.42 -41.77
C LEU A 410 -47.95 -20.69 -42.43
N GLN A 411 -49.05 -20.10 -41.94
CA GLN A 411 -50.36 -20.19 -42.59
C GLN A 411 -50.39 -19.56 -43.99
N PHE A 412 -49.56 -18.55 -44.26
CA PHE A 412 -49.46 -17.93 -45.59
C PHE A 412 -48.44 -18.64 -46.49
N ILE A 413 -47.29 -19.00 -45.94
CA ILE A 413 -46.14 -19.50 -46.70
C ILE A 413 -46.35 -20.96 -47.11
N VAL A 414 -46.88 -21.80 -46.22
CA VAL A 414 -46.96 -23.25 -46.45
C VAL A 414 -47.88 -23.60 -47.62
N PRO A 415 -49.11 -23.05 -47.77
CA PRO A 415 -49.96 -23.35 -48.91
C PRO A 415 -49.31 -22.97 -50.24
N TYR A 416 -48.58 -21.85 -50.28
CA TYR A 416 -47.88 -21.38 -51.46
C TYR A 416 -46.70 -22.31 -51.83
N ILE A 417 -45.88 -22.69 -50.85
CA ILE A 417 -44.77 -23.62 -51.05
C ILE A 417 -45.29 -25.00 -51.48
N VAL A 418 -46.32 -25.54 -50.84
CA VAL A 418 -46.91 -26.83 -51.24
C VAL A 418 -47.49 -26.76 -52.65
N THR A 419 -48.16 -25.67 -53.01
CA THR A 419 -48.68 -25.49 -54.38
C THR A 419 -47.54 -25.43 -55.40
N LEU A 420 -46.43 -24.76 -55.08
CA LEU A 420 -45.24 -24.70 -55.95
C LEU A 420 -44.54 -26.06 -56.06
N LEU A 421 -44.37 -26.78 -54.95
CA LEU A 421 -43.76 -28.10 -54.91
C LEU A 421 -44.60 -29.12 -55.68
N MET A 422 -45.92 -29.13 -55.48
CA MET A 422 -46.86 -29.98 -56.22
C MET A 422 -46.87 -29.63 -57.72
N ARG A 423 -46.80 -28.34 -58.09
CA ARG A 423 -46.65 -27.92 -59.50
C ARG A 423 -45.32 -28.37 -60.12
N ARG A 424 -44.23 -28.37 -59.37
CA ARG A 424 -42.91 -28.86 -59.84
C ARG A 424 -42.89 -30.39 -59.98
N LEU A 425 -43.44 -31.12 -59.01
CA LEU A 425 -43.58 -32.58 -59.05
C LEU A 425 -44.47 -33.03 -60.22
N ARG A 426 -45.54 -32.28 -60.52
CA ARG A 426 -46.43 -32.55 -61.66
C ARG A 426 -45.75 -32.30 -63.01
N ARG A 427 -44.92 -31.25 -63.12
CA ARG A 427 -44.06 -31.01 -64.30
C ARG A 427 -43.04 -32.13 -64.53
N THR A 428 -42.59 -32.82 -63.48
CA THR A 428 -41.69 -33.98 -63.59
C THR A 428 -42.42 -35.27 -63.94
N THR A 429 -43.74 -35.34 -63.75
CA THR A 429 -44.58 -36.49 -64.14
C THR A 429 -45.20 -36.34 -65.52
N GLU A 430 -45.43 -35.12 -66.01
CA GLU A 430 -45.93 -34.84 -67.37
C GLU A 430 -44.82 -34.79 -68.45
N THR A 431 -43.53 -34.70 -68.09
CA THR A 431 -42.40 -34.69 -69.05
C THR A 431 -41.93 -36.10 -69.49
N ARG A 432 -42.79 -37.13 -69.38
CA ARG A 432 -42.53 -38.46 -69.96
C ARG A 432 -43.45 -38.83 -71.13
N ALA A 433 -44.20 -37.86 -71.67
CA ALA A 433 -44.88 -38.01 -72.95
C ALA A 433 -44.58 -36.78 -73.82
N ASP A 434 -44.02 -37.07 -74.99
CA ASP A 434 -43.76 -36.23 -76.17
C ASP A 434 -42.65 -35.16 -76.12
N THR A 435 -41.57 -35.54 -76.82
CA THR A 435 -40.65 -34.68 -77.57
C THR A 435 -41.40 -33.79 -78.57
N ASP A 436 -41.13 -32.47 -78.57
CA ASP A 436 -40.57 -31.84 -79.77
C ASP A 436 -39.92 -30.46 -79.51
N VAL A 437 -39.06 -30.10 -80.46
CA VAL A 437 -38.07 -29.01 -80.49
C VAL A 437 -38.69 -27.64 -80.76
N SER A 438 -38.26 -26.60 -80.01
CA SER A 438 -37.76 -25.28 -80.50
C SER A 438 -38.04 -24.10 -79.55
N ALA A 439 -37.24 -23.04 -79.73
CA ALA A 439 -37.36 -21.66 -79.20
C ALA A 439 -36.59 -21.32 -77.91
N MET A 440 -35.26 -21.23 -78.05
CA MET A 440 -34.38 -20.44 -77.19
C MET A 440 -34.36 -18.96 -77.67
N THR A 441 -35.49 -18.25 -77.58
CA THR A 441 -35.56 -16.79 -77.79
C THR A 441 -36.82 -16.13 -77.18
N GLU A 442 -37.37 -16.70 -76.10
CA GLU A 442 -38.58 -16.18 -75.42
C GLU A 442 -38.45 -16.06 -73.89
N ALA A 443 -37.23 -16.14 -73.35
CA ALA A 443 -37.00 -16.17 -71.91
C ALA A 443 -37.09 -14.78 -71.23
N SER A 444 -36.80 -13.68 -71.93
CA SER A 444 -36.79 -12.32 -71.33
C SER A 444 -38.15 -11.61 -71.36
N LYS A 445 -38.96 -11.79 -72.42
CA LYS A 445 -40.36 -11.30 -72.45
C LYS A 445 -41.28 -12.08 -71.52
N SER A 446 -41.09 -13.40 -71.38
CA SER A 446 -41.95 -14.22 -70.51
C SER A 446 -41.73 -13.96 -69.02
N LEU A 447 -40.54 -13.52 -68.59
CA LEU A 447 -40.31 -13.20 -67.18
C LEU A 447 -41.05 -11.93 -66.76
N ARG A 448 -41.06 -10.88 -67.61
CA ARG A 448 -41.75 -9.62 -67.31
C ARG A 448 -43.27 -9.80 -67.29
N GLU A 449 -43.82 -10.55 -68.24
CA GLU A 449 -45.25 -10.90 -68.25
C GLU A 449 -45.63 -11.83 -67.10
N ARG A 450 -44.76 -12.80 -66.73
CA ARG A 450 -44.99 -13.65 -65.54
C ARG A 450 -44.93 -12.85 -64.25
N VAL A 451 -43.97 -11.95 -64.10
CA VAL A 451 -43.87 -11.05 -62.93
C VAL A 451 -45.05 -10.09 -62.87
N GLN A 452 -45.52 -9.58 -64.01
CA GLN A 452 -46.67 -8.67 -64.07
C GLN A 452 -47.99 -9.40 -63.80
N LYS A 453 -48.13 -10.65 -64.25
CA LYS A 453 -49.27 -11.53 -63.98
C LYS A 453 -49.27 -12.04 -62.53
N ILE A 454 -48.09 -12.27 -61.94
CA ILE A 454 -47.92 -12.57 -60.53
C ILE A 454 -48.24 -11.32 -59.70
N LYS A 455 -47.73 -10.15 -60.09
CA LYS A 455 -48.00 -8.87 -59.40
C LYS A 455 -49.50 -8.54 -59.42
N SER A 456 -50.18 -8.71 -60.55
CA SER A 456 -51.63 -8.48 -60.65
C SER A 456 -52.44 -9.53 -59.89
N SER A 457 -52.03 -10.80 -59.91
CA SER A 457 -52.69 -11.88 -59.15
C SER A 457 -52.52 -11.70 -57.64
N ILE A 458 -51.35 -11.26 -57.18
CA ILE A 458 -51.09 -10.90 -55.77
C ILE A 458 -51.91 -9.67 -55.39
N TRP A 459 -51.98 -8.65 -56.25
CA TRP A 459 -52.78 -7.44 -56.01
C TRP A 459 -54.28 -7.74 -55.89
N HIS A 460 -54.84 -8.57 -56.79
CA HIS A 460 -56.22 -9.01 -56.70
C HIS A 460 -56.47 -9.84 -55.42
N SER A 461 -55.56 -10.75 -55.09
CA SER A 461 -55.67 -11.56 -53.86
C SER A 461 -55.57 -10.71 -52.58
N LEU A 462 -54.80 -9.61 -52.59
CA LEU A 462 -54.70 -8.65 -51.49
C LEU A 462 -55.94 -7.76 -51.36
N ILE A 463 -56.57 -7.35 -52.48
CA ILE A 463 -57.80 -6.55 -52.47
C ILE A 463 -58.99 -7.36 -51.94
N GLU A 464 -59.07 -8.64 -52.30
CA GLU A 464 -60.17 -9.55 -51.97
C GLU A 464 -59.97 -10.30 -50.64
N LEU A 465 -58.81 -10.13 -50.00
CA LEU A 465 -58.46 -10.79 -48.75
C LEU A 465 -59.47 -10.44 -47.64
N ASN A 466 -60.03 -11.48 -47.04
CA ASN A 466 -60.92 -11.38 -45.89
C ASN A 466 -60.48 -12.36 -44.80
N LEU A 467 -59.75 -11.86 -43.80
CA LEU A 467 -59.24 -12.67 -42.68
C LEU A 467 -60.32 -12.98 -41.63
N PHE A 468 -61.49 -12.36 -41.70
CA PHE A 468 -62.58 -12.50 -40.72
C PHE A 468 -63.84 -13.14 -41.34
N GLN A 469 -63.65 -14.11 -42.24
CA GLN A 469 -64.74 -14.76 -42.96
C GLN A 469 -65.55 -15.70 -42.03
N SER A 470 -66.86 -15.46 -41.90
CA SER A 470 -67.77 -16.32 -41.13
C SER A 470 -68.65 -17.17 -42.05
N SER A 471 -68.80 -18.47 -41.79
CA SER A 471 -69.67 -19.36 -42.57
C SER A 471 -71.18 -19.15 -42.34
N ILE A 472 -71.56 -18.35 -41.33
CA ILE A 472 -72.93 -18.32 -40.77
C ILE A 472 -73.76 -17.09 -41.22
N ARG A 473 -73.15 -16.01 -41.76
CA ARG A 473 -73.89 -14.81 -42.22
C ARG A 473 -73.45 -14.32 -43.60
N ARG A 474 -74.42 -14.15 -44.51
CA ARG A 474 -74.24 -13.82 -45.94
C ARG A 474 -75.02 -12.56 -46.38
N GLN A 475 -74.97 -11.47 -45.61
CA GLN A 475 -75.45 -10.16 -46.10
C GLN A 475 -74.30 -9.32 -46.67
N GLN A 476 -74.57 -8.54 -47.71
CA GLN A 476 -73.56 -7.73 -48.43
C GLN A 476 -72.87 -6.68 -47.54
N THR A 477 -73.56 -6.21 -46.49
CA THR A 477 -73.04 -5.31 -45.45
C THR A 477 -72.00 -5.99 -44.57
N ASP A 478 -72.24 -7.25 -44.20
CA ASP A 478 -71.33 -8.05 -43.36
C ASP A 478 -70.01 -8.33 -44.11
N ILE A 479 -70.08 -8.66 -45.40
CA ILE A 479 -68.89 -8.88 -46.24
C ILE A 479 -68.03 -7.60 -46.34
N LYS A 480 -68.67 -6.43 -46.44
CA LYS A 480 -67.94 -5.14 -46.42
C LYS A 480 -67.27 -4.92 -45.06
N GLN A 481 -67.98 -5.17 -43.96
CA GLN A 481 -67.46 -5.00 -42.59
C GLN A 481 -66.26 -5.93 -42.29
N GLN A 482 -66.31 -7.18 -42.75
CA GLN A 482 -65.23 -8.14 -42.63
C GLN A 482 -63.99 -7.73 -43.44
N ARG A 483 -64.18 -7.18 -44.65
CA ARG A 483 -63.08 -6.61 -45.47
C ARG A 483 -62.45 -5.37 -44.84
N TYR A 484 -63.23 -4.48 -44.24
CA TYR A 484 -62.69 -3.32 -43.50
C TYR A 484 -61.93 -3.75 -42.25
N SER A 485 -62.43 -4.74 -41.51
CA SER A 485 -61.74 -5.34 -40.36
C SER A 485 -60.39 -5.94 -40.78
N THR A 486 -60.36 -6.64 -41.92
CA THR A 486 -59.12 -7.20 -42.48
C THR A 486 -58.09 -6.11 -42.81
N ARG A 487 -58.51 -5.00 -43.43
CA ARG A 487 -57.61 -3.90 -43.80
C ARG A 487 -57.06 -3.16 -42.58
N ILE A 488 -57.91 -2.85 -41.61
CA ILE A 488 -57.50 -2.18 -40.37
C ILE A 488 -56.56 -3.08 -39.57
N TYR A 489 -56.87 -4.38 -39.48
CA TYR A 489 -55.99 -5.36 -38.83
C TYR A 489 -54.59 -5.37 -39.46
N ILE A 490 -54.48 -5.41 -40.79
CA ILE A 490 -53.18 -5.42 -41.48
C ILE A 490 -52.41 -4.11 -41.24
N ILE A 491 -53.07 -2.95 -41.32
CA ILE A 491 -52.44 -1.64 -41.10
C ILE A 491 -51.93 -1.52 -39.66
N CYS A 492 -52.77 -1.85 -38.67
CA CYS A 492 -52.39 -1.81 -37.26
C CYS A 492 -51.25 -2.77 -36.95
N LEU A 493 -51.27 -3.98 -37.54
CA LEU A 493 -50.21 -4.96 -37.38
C LEU A 493 -48.88 -4.42 -37.93
N VAL A 494 -48.88 -3.84 -39.14
CA VAL A 494 -47.66 -3.29 -39.77
C VAL A 494 -47.09 -2.13 -38.93
N ILE A 495 -47.93 -1.19 -38.49
CA ILE A 495 -47.50 -0.05 -37.67
C ILE A 495 -46.87 -0.54 -36.35
N ALA A 496 -47.56 -1.42 -35.64
CA ALA A 496 -47.08 -1.95 -34.37
C ALA A 496 -45.78 -2.76 -34.54
N LEU A 497 -45.61 -3.49 -35.65
CA LEU A 497 -44.35 -4.18 -35.96
C LEU A 497 -43.20 -3.21 -36.21
N VAL A 498 -43.43 -2.14 -36.97
CA VAL A 498 -42.40 -1.11 -37.21
C VAL A 498 -41.99 -0.45 -35.90
N SER A 499 -42.95 -0.10 -35.03
CA SER A 499 -42.67 0.49 -33.72
C SER A 499 -41.88 -0.45 -32.80
N LEU A 500 -42.23 -1.75 -32.77
CA LEU A 500 -41.53 -2.76 -31.98
C LEU A 500 -40.11 -3.03 -32.49
N ILE A 501 -39.91 -3.06 -33.81
CA ILE A 501 -38.58 -3.16 -34.43
C ILE A 501 -37.73 -1.96 -34.01
N PHE A 502 -38.28 -0.75 -34.10
CA PHE A 502 -37.56 0.46 -33.71
C PHE A 502 -37.19 0.46 -32.21
N TYR A 503 -38.14 0.10 -31.35
CA TYR A 503 -37.91 0.00 -29.89
C TYR A 503 -36.83 -1.03 -29.53
N THR A 504 -36.89 -2.22 -30.12
CA THR A 504 -35.94 -3.31 -29.82
C THR A 504 -34.53 -3.03 -30.35
N ILE A 505 -34.39 -2.20 -31.38
CA ILE A 505 -33.08 -1.73 -31.89
C ILE A 505 -32.46 -0.67 -30.96
N LEU A 506 -33.29 0.13 -30.29
CA LEU A 506 -32.83 1.25 -29.45
C LEU A 506 -32.48 0.86 -28.02
N ILE A 507 -32.98 -0.27 -27.51
CA ILE A 507 -32.69 -0.69 -26.13
C ILE A 507 -31.23 -1.15 -25.99
N VAL A 508 -30.56 -0.65 -24.96
CA VAL A 508 -29.15 -0.98 -24.63
C VAL A 508 -29.14 -1.82 -23.36
N GLN A 509 -28.29 -2.83 -23.32
CA GLN A 509 -28.10 -3.72 -22.18
C GLN A 509 -26.66 -3.62 -21.69
N THR A 510 -26.47 -3.78 -20.38
CA THR A 510 -25.15 -3.91 -19.76
C THR A 510 -24.71 -5.37 -19.83
N GLU A 511 -23.57 -5.61 -20.46
CA GLU A 511 -22.94 -6.93 -20.52
C GLU A 511 -21.62 -6.89 -19.75
N LEU A 512 -21.40 -7.88 -18.89
CA LEU A 512 -20.15 -8.06 -18.16
C LEU A 512 -19.24 -8.97 -18.98
N ILE A 513 -18.11 -8.44 -19.42
CA ILE A 513 -17.08 -9.19 -20.13
C ILE A 513 -16.03 -9.63 -19.12
N GLN A 514 -15.75 -10.93 -19.08
CA GLN A 514 -14.69 -11.50 -18.27
C GLN A 514 -13.55 -12.00 -19.17
N ILE A 515 -12.34 -11.52 -18.89
CA ILE A 515 -11.10 -11.95 -19.54
C ILE A 515 -10.33 -12.79 -18.53
N ASN A 516 -10.11 -14.06 -18.86
CA ASN A 516 -9.33 -14.97 -18.02
C ASN A 516 -7.84 -14.87 -18.36
N ASN A 517 -6.99 -14.85 -17.33
CA ASN A 517 -5.53 -14.71 -17.44
C ASN A 517 -5.11 -13.56 -18.39
N PRO A 518 -5.52 -12.31 -18.10
CA PRO A 518 -5.18 -11.15 -18.92
C PRO A 518 -3.65 -10.95 -18.98
N SER A 519 -3.16 -10.57 -20.15
CA SER A 519 -1.76 -10.16 -20.30
C SER A 519 -1.58 -8.71 -19.86
N LEU A 520 -0.34 -8.33 -19.49
CA LEU A 520 0.02 -6.94 -19.16
C LEU A 520 -0.46 -5.97 -20.25
N GLU A 521 -0.20 -6.31 -21.52
CA GLU A 521 -0.53 -5.46 -22.66
C GLU A 521 -2.04 -5.33 -22.88
N THR A 522 -2.78 -6.43 -22.71
CA THR A 522 -4.25 -6.41 -22.76
C THR A 522 -4.82 -5.47 -21.70
N THR A 523 -4.28 -5.52 -20.49
CA THR A 523 -4.80 -4.73 -19.38
C THR A 523 -4.46 -3.25 -19.53
N ARG A 524 -3.25 -2.93 -19.99
CA ARG A 524 -2.86 -1.56 -20.38
C ARG A 524 -3.79 -0.97 -21.43
N HIS A 525 -4.08 -1.72 -22.47
CA HIS A 525 -5.01 -1.28 -23.51
C HIS A 525 -6.40 -0.97 -22.96
N LEU A 526 -6.91 -1.80 -22.03
CA LEU A 526 -8.22 -1.57 -21.41
C LEU A 526 -8.23 -0.33 -20.52
N TYR A 527 -7.16 -0.07 -19.77
CA TYR A 527 -7.03 1.17 -18.97
C TYR A 527 -6.95 2.43 -19.82
N LEU A 528 -6.34 2.36 -21.02
CA LEU A 528 -6.26 3.49 -21.96
C LEU A 528 -7.62 3.83 -22.61
N GLN A 529 -8.58 2.90 -22.59
CA GLN A 529 -9.92 3.15 -23.10
C GLN A 529 -10.80 3.77 -22.01
N ASN A 530 -11.05 5.08 -22.11
CA ASN A 530 -11.88 5.85 -21.16
C ASN A 530 -13.27 5.25 -20.91
N GLU A 531 -13.83 4.49 -21.86
CA GLU A 531 -15.12 3.81 -21.69
C GLU A 531 -15.07 2.67 -20.65
N PHE A 532 -13.90 2.07 -20.39
CA PHE A 532 -13.74 0.90 -19.53
C PHE A 532 -13.02 1.22 -18.21
N ASN A 533 -12.20 2.26 -18.18
CA ASN A 533 -11.37 2.64 -17.03
C ASN A 533 -12.14 2.69 -15.70
N SER A 534 -13.36 3.21 -15.69
CA SER A 534 -14.19 3.32 -14.47
C SER A 534 -14.83 2.02 -14.00
N SER A 535 -14.91 0.99 -14.86
CA SER A 535 -15.57 -0.29 -14.57
C SER A 535 -14.64 -1.51 -14.61
N LEU A 536 -13.38 -1.31 -15.01
CA LEU A 536 -12.39 -2.38 -15.11
C LEU A 536 -11.98 -2.85 -13.71
N GLN A 537 -12.19 -4.14 -13.44
CA GLN A 537 -11.88 -4.78 -12.17
C GLN A 537 -10.98 -5.98 -12.43
N CYS A 538 -9.74 -5.86 -11.96
CA CYS A 538 -8.72 -6.90 -12.05
C CYS A 538 -8.27 -7.29 -10.64
N PRO A 539 -8.99 -8.18 -9.93
CA PRO A 539 -8.60 -8.64 -8.61
C PRO A 539 -7.22 -9.30 -8.62
N CYS A 540 -6.35 -8.88 -7.71
CA CYS A 540 -5.03 -9.47 -7.55
C CYS A 540 -5.11 -10.80 -6.79
N THR A 541 -4.24 -11.75 -7.13
CA THR A 541 -4.07 -12.99 -6.37
C THR A 541 -3.26 -12.76 -5.11
N SER A 542 -2.11 -12.08 -5.23
CA SER A 542 -1.36 -11.50 -4.12
C SER A 542 -1.74 -10.03 -3.95
N ILE A 543 -2.11 -9.65 -2.73
CA ILE A 543 -2.52 -8.27 -2.41
C ILE A 543 -1.39 -7.43 -1.81
N ASN A 544 -0.29 -8.07 -1.43
CA ASN A 544 0.86 -7.41 -0.86
C ASN A 544 2.06 -7.60 -1.78
N VAL A 545 2.73 -6.52 -2.14
CA VAL A 545 3.97 -6.55 -2.93
C VAL A 545 5.02 -5.70 -2.21
N PRO A 546 6.16 -6.26 -1.80
CA PRO A 546 7.21 -5.49 -1.12
C PRO A 546 7.79 -4.43 -2.07
N TYR A 547 8.18 -3.26 -1.55
CA TYR A 547 8.71 -2.20 -2.42
C TYR A 547 10.03 -2.58 -3.08
N GLU A 548 10.81 -3.52 -2.54
CA GLU A 548 12.03 -4.02 -3.17
C GLU A 548 11.80 -4.58 -4.59
N GLU A 549 10.61 -5.15 -4.83
CA GLU A 549 10.21 -5.69 -6.13
C GLU A 549 9.68 -4.60 -7.09
N LEU A 550 9.36 -3.42 -6.54
CA LEU A 550 8.65 -2.33 -7.22
C LEU A 550 9.53 -1.14 -7.55
N VAL A 551 10.49 -0.84 -6.68
CA VAL A 551 11.32 0.35 -6.71
C VAL A 551 12.77 -0.05 -6.47
N THR A 552 13.66 0.33 -7.37
CA THR A 552 15.11 0.30 -7.09
C THR A 552 15.54 1.72 -6.77
N LEU A 553 16.07 1.92 -5.56
CA LEU A 553 16.55 3.21 -5.08
C LEU A 553 18.00 3.07 -4.59
N GLN A 554 18.92 3.79 -5.22
CA GLN A 554 20.35 3.76 -4.89
C GLN A 554 20.91 5.17 -4.76
N PRO A 555 21.40 5.58 -3.59
CA PRO A 555 22.07 6.86 -3.43
C PRO A 555 23.52 6.77 -3.91
N SER A 556 24.02 7.85 -4.50
CA SER A 556 25.46 8.08 -4.67
C SER A 556 25.93 9.04 -3.59
N TYR A 557 27.06 8.75 -2.96
CA TYR A 557 27.59 9.56 -1.86
C TYR A 557 28.67 10.54 -2.31
N HIS A 558 28.85 11.60 -1.51
CA HIS A 558 29.94 12.55 -1.67
C HIS A 558 31.29 11.85 -1.54
N GLN A 559 32.28 12.28 -2.34
CA GLN A 559 33.61 11.63 -2.43
C GLN A 559 34.29 11.41 -1.07
N MET A 560 34.10 12.33 -0.15
CA MET A 560 34.64 12.25 1.21
C MET A 560 34.14 11.01 2.01
N CYS A 561 32.90 10.57 1.77
CA CYS A 561 32.32 9.42 2.47
C CYS A 561 32.45 8.10 1.67
N LEU A 562 32.94 8.13 0.42
CA LEU A 562 33.10 6.92 -0.40
C LEU A 562 34.31 6.07 0.01
N ASN A 563 35.34 6.67 0.61
CA ASN A 563 36.58 5.98 0.94
C ASN A 563 36.99 6.24 2.41
N PRO A 564 36.64 5.35 3.35
CA PRO A 564 37.02 5.51 4.77
C PRO A 564 38.53 5.64 4.98
N SER A 565 39.34 5.01 4.12
CA SER A 565 40.80 5.07 4.19
C SER A 565 41.35 6.49 3.98
N LEU A 566 40.63 7.34 3.23
CA LEU A 566 40.97 8.76 3.07
C LEU A 566 40.98 9.45 4.43
N LEU A 567 39.90 9.30 5.20
CA LEU A 567 39.73 9.95 6.50
C LEU A 567 40.70 9.39 7.55
N LEU A 568 40.89 8.08 7.57
CA LEU A 568 41.86 7.43 8.46
C LEU A 568 43.31 7.88 8.17
N GLY A 569 43.66 8.07 6.90
CA GLY A 569 44.97 8.62 6.52
C GLY A 569 45.18 10.02 7.08
N TRP A 570 44.22 10.93 6.87
CA TRP A 570 44.27 12.29 7.42
C TRP A 570 44.33 12.31 8.95
N GLU A 571 43.53 11.49 9.62
CA GLU A 571 43.55 11.36 11.08
C GLU A 571 44.93 10.93 11.59
N ALA A 572 45.50 9.87 11.00
CA ALA A 572 46.82 9.35 11.39
C ALA A 572 47.93 10.39 11.19
N MET A 573 47.87 11.19 10.12
CA MET A 573 48.85 12.25 9.87
C MET A 573 48.76 13.37 10.88
N VAL A 574 47.56 13.93 11.11
CA VAL A 574 47.41 15.03 12.07
C VAL A 574 47.82 14.58 13.47
N ARG A 575 47.52 13.32 13.82
CA ARG A 575 48.00 12.67 15.04
C ARG A 575 49.53 12.62 15.10
N ALA A 576 50.18 12.10 14.07
CA ALA A 576 51.64 12.02 14.04
C ALA A 576 52.30 13.42 14.12
N LEU A 577 51.71 14.44 13.48
CA LEU A 577 52.16 15.83 13.57
C LEU A 577 51.98 16.42 14.98
N ARG A 578 50.97 16.00 15.73
CA ARG A 578 50.75 16.40 17.13
C ARG A 578 51.80 15.78 18.06
N GLU A 579 52.07 14.48 17.91
CA GLU A 579 53.01 13.73 18.75
C GLU A 579 54.48 14.13 18.54
N THR A 580 54.82 14.63 17.36
CA THR A 580 56.20 15.00 16.98
C THR A 580 56.52 16.49 17.12
N GLY A 581 55.52 17.34 17.39
CA GLY A 581 55.68 18.80 17.43
C GLY A 581 55.98 19.39 18.82
N ASP A 582 56.43 20.64 18.86
CA ASP A 582 56.67 21.39 20.10
C ASP A 582 55.41 21.49 20.99
N VAL A 583 55.62 21.41 22.31
CA VAL A 583 54.61 21.28 23.39
C VAL A 583 53.61 22.45 23.48
N TYR A 584 53.88 23.58 22.80
CA TYR A 584 53.00 24.75 22.79
C TYR A 584 52.12 24.79 21.53
N VAL A 585 51.04 24.03 21.56
CA VAL A 585 50.00 24.05 20.52
C VAL A 585 49.00 25.15 20.87
N GLN A 586 48.95 26.23 20.08
CA GLN A 586 47.86 27.21 20.22
C GLN A 586 46.53 26.54 19.85
N ARG A 587 45.42 27.01 20.42
CA ARG A 587 44.12 26.36 20.19
C ARG A 587 43.78 26.28 18.70
N GLU A 588 44.04 27.36 17.96
CA GLU A 588 43.77 27.44 16.52
C GLU A 588 44.76 26.64 15.67
N ASP A 589 45.71 25.91 16.27
CA ASP A 589 46.65 25.08 15.55
C ASP A 589 45.94 23.89 14.90
N PHE A 590 46.17 23.68 13.61
CA PHE A 590 45.63 22.56 12.84
C PHE A 590 45.98 21.19 13.44
N ARG A 591 47.09 21.05 14.17
CA ARG A 591 47.45 19.78 14.85
C ARG A 591 46.43 19.37 15.92
N SER A 592 45.63 20.31 16.40
CA SER A 592 44.49 20.05 17.30
C SER A 592 43.25 19.53 16.56
N SER A 593 43.33 19.25 15.24
CA SER A 593 42.17 18.85 14.43
C SER A 593 42.11 17.34 14.14
N TYR A 594 42.84 16.46 14.83
CA TYR A 594 42.73 15.03 14.51
C TYR A 594 41.32 14.48 14.81
N GLU A 595 40.64 14.98 15.86
CA GLU A 595 39.25 14.64 16.19
C GLU A 595 38.26 15.10 15.11
N PHE A 596 38.62 16.11 14.30
CA PHE A 596 37.82 16.54 13.15
C PHE A 596 37.62 15.39 12.15
N PHE A 597 38.69 14.68 11.81
CA PHE A 597 38.66 13.60 10.82
C PHE A 597 37.97 12.36 11.36
N TYR A 598 38.17 12.07 12.65
CA TYR A 598 37.42 11.04 13.35
C TYR A 598 35.91 11.34 13.31
N LEU A 599 35.49 12.54 13.72
CA LEU A 599 34.09 12.98 13.69
C LEU A 599 33.48 12.91 12.29
N LEU A 600 34.24 13.32 11.28
CA LEU A 600 33.79 13.26 9.89
C LEU A 600 33.58 11.81 9.43
N ASN A 601 34.48 10.90 9.79
CA ASN A 601 34.32 9.48 9.51
C ASN A 601 33.07 8.91 10.18
N GLN A 602 32.85 9.25 11.45
CA GLN A 602 31.64 8.87 12.17
C GLN A 602 30.37 9.42 11.51
N LEU A 603 30.36 10.67 11.06
CA LEU A 603 29.20 11.23 10.35
C LEU A 603 28.94 10.57 9.01
N CYS A 604 29.99 10.20 8.26
CA CYS A 604 29.85 9.46 7.02
C CYS A 604 29.26 8.06 7.26
N GLN A 605 29.80 7.31 8.24
CA GLN A 605 29.31 5.99 8.62
C GLN A 605 27.85 6.05 9.05
N LEU A 606 27.54 6.95 9.98
CA LEU A 606 26.22 7.15 10.51
C LEU A 606 25.20 7.58 9.42
N SER A 607 25.61 8.43 8.48
CA SER A 607 24.75 8.81 7.35
C SER A 607 24.46 7.59 6.46
N ASN A 608 25.48 6.79 6.17
CA ASN A 608 25.33 5.57 5.39
C ASN A 608 24.43 4.55 6.12
N ASP A 609 24.64 4.31 7.40
CA ASP A 609 23.85 3.36 8.19
C ASP A 609 22.39 3.82 8.30
N THR A 610 22.18 5.13 8.51
CA THR A 610 20.84 5.75 8.49
C THR A 610 20.13 5.49 7.16
N ILE A 611 20.83 5.68 6.04
CA ILE A 611 20.28 5.44 4.71
C ILE A 611 20.03 3.96 4.47
N VAL A 612 21.00 3.09 4.75
CA VAL A 612 20.92 1.64 4.51
C VAL A 612 19.75 1.05 5.29
N SER A 613 19.61 1.33 6.58
CA SER A 613 18.52 0.76 7.36
C SER A 613 17.16 1.37 7.00
N SER A 614 17.11 2.65 6.63
CA SER A 614 15.87 3.24 6.10
C SER A 614 15.46 2.65 4.75
N LEU A 615 16.43 2.33 3.88
CA LEU A 615 16.18 1.64 2.62
C LEU A 615 15.80 0.19 2.82
N GLU A 616 16.41 -0.52 3.79
CA GLU A 616 16.02 -1.88 4.17
C GLU A 616 14.58 -1.90 4.67
N THR A 617 14.24 -0.98 5.58
CA THR A 617 12.87 -0.74 6.05
C THR A 617 11.93 -0.49 4.88
N PHE A 618 12.26 0.47 4.00
CA PHE A 618 11.46 0.80 2.83
C PHE A 618 11.26 -0.43 1.93
N ASN A 619 12.33 -1.17 1.63
CA ASN A 619 12.30 -2.37 0.79
C ASN A 619 11.38 -3.46 1.35
N GLN A 620 11.35 -3.62 2.67
CA GLN A 620 10.48 -4.57 3.36
C GLN A 620 9.01 -4.12 3.40
N THR A 621 8.75 -2.80 3.49
CA THR A 621 7.37 -2.29 3.48
C THR A 621 6.64 -2.64 2.18
N GLN A 622 5.33 -2.85 2.29
CA GLN A 622 4.54 -3.43 1.21
C GLN A 622 3.49 -2.48 0.65
N LEU A 623 3.37 -2.46 -0.68
CA LEU A 623 2.19 -1.95 -1.35
C LEU A 623 1.03 -2.94 -1.17
N VAL A 624 -0.03 -2.49 -0.51
CA VAL A 624 -1.25 -3.29 -0.31
C VAL A 624 -2.32 -2.85 -1.32
N THR A 625 -2.61 -3.71 -2.30
CA THR A 625 -3.62 -3.45 -3.33
C THR A 625 -4.44 -4.71 -3.59
N SER A 626 -5.76 -4.64 -3.40
CA SER A 626 -6.67 -5.75 -3.69
C SER A 626 -6.98 -5.91 -5.18
N TYR A 627 -6.76 -4.86 -5.97
CA TYR A 627 -7.00 -4.79 -7.40
C TYR A 627 -5.80 -4.16 -8.08
N LEU A 628 -5.55 -4.57 -9.32
CA LEU A 628 -4.46 -4.07 -10.14
C LEU A 628 -4.62 -2.56 -10.34
N LEU A 629 -3.66 -1.77 -9.88
CA LEU A 629 -3.57 -0.34 -10.19
C LEU A 629 -3.22 -0.12 -11.68
N SER A 630 -3.66 0.99 -12.26
CA SER A 630 -3.19 1.41 -13.59
C SER A 630 -1.72 1.87 -13.53
N ASP A 631 -0.99 1.81 -14.65
CA ASP A 631 0.41 2.26 -14.74
C ASP A 631 0.59 3.70 -14.22
N ASP A 632 -0.31 4.62 -14.59
CA ASP A 632 -0.25 6.02 -14.18
C ASP A 632 -0.48 6.18 -12.67
N LEU A 633 -1.46 5.48 -12.11
CA LEU A 633 -1.77 5.54 -10.68
C LEU A 633 -0.65 4.92 -9.85
N PHE A 634 -0.15 3.76 -10.26
CA PHE A 634 1.03 3.13 -9.66
C PHE A 634 2.23 4.08 -9.69
N THR A 635 2.56 4.62 -10.86
CA THR A 635 3.73 5.50 -11.05
C THR A 635 3.61 6.77 -10.21
N SER A 636 2.44 7.40 -10.18
CA SER A 636 2.19 8.59 -9.36
C SER A 636 2.31 8.29 -7.87
N GLN A 637 1.73 7.18 -7.40
CA GLN A 637 1.81 6.79 -6.00
C GLN A 637 3.24 6.43 -5.58
N MET A 638 3.95 5.62 -6.36
CA MET A 638 5.33 5.24 -6.04
C MET A 638 6.26 6.45 -6.05
N ASN A 639 6.15 7.34 -7.03
CA ASN A 639 6.94 8.58 -7.02
C ASN A 639 6.62 9.48 -5.83
N SER A 640 5.36 9.54 -5.37
CA SER A 640 4.99 10.32 -4.19
C SER A 640 5.63 9.74 -2.93
N ILE A 641 5.60 8.42 -2.77
CA ILE A 641 6.17 7.73 -1.62
C ILE A 641 7.70 7.86 -1.61
N VAL A 642 8.36 7.67 -2.75
CA VAL A 642 9.82 7.82 -2.87
C VAL A 642 10.25 9.26 -2.60
N LYS A 643 9.52 10.26 -3.11
CA LYS A 643 9.80 11.68 -2.81
C LYS A 643 9.63 12.00 -1.33
N GLN A 644 8.62 11.42 -0.69
CA GLN A 644 8.43 11.58 0.74
C GLN A 644 9.60 10.99 1.52
N LEU A 645 10.02 9.75 1.20
CA LEU A 645 11.21 9.15 1.81
C LEU A 645 12.47 10.01 1.62
N GLN A 646 12.72 10.51 0.41
CA GLN A 646 13.88 11.37 0.10
C GLN A 646 13.88 12.69 0.87
N SER A 647 12.71 13.19 1.28
CA SER A 647 12.55 14.44 2.04
C SER A 647 12.62 14.21 3.55
N ASP A 648 11.90 13.20 4.04
CA ASP A 648 11.74 12.93 5.47
C ASP A 648 13.05 12.42 6.09
N LEU A 649 13.86 11.70 5.30
CA LEU A 649 15.08 11.03 5.76
C LEU A 649 16.19 12.02 6.15
N PRO A 650 16.62 12.99 5.31
CA PRO A 650 17.56 14.04 5.73
C PRO A 650 17.01 14.94 6.83
N GLU A 651 15.72 15.28 6.78
CA GLU A 651 15.09 16.17 7.76
C GLU A 651 15.08 15.55 9.17
N THR A 652 14.71 14.27 9.29
CA THR A 652 14.67 13.58 10.58
C THR A 652 16.07 13.45 11.18
N PHE A 653 17.04 13.08 10.36
CA PHE A 653 18.44 13.03 10.76
C PHE A 653 18.94 14.39 11.27
N PHE A 654 18.70 15.46 10.51
CA PHE A 654 19.18 16.79 10.84
C PHE A 654 18.50 17.39 12.08
N ARG A 655 17.21 17.08 12.33
CA ARG A 655 16.50 17.51 13.55
C ARG A 655 17.11 16.92 14.81
N PHE A 656 17.41 15.63 14.80
CA PHE A 656 18.09 14.98 15.93
C PHE A 656 19.48 15.60 16.14
N PHE A 657 20.20 15.80 15.04
CA PHE A 657 21.49 16.44 15.05
C PHE A 657 21.45 17.86 15.68
N GLN A 658 20.49 18.70 15.30
CA GLN A 658 20.29 20.03 15.89
C GLN A 658 19.95 19.99 17.38
N LEU A 659 19.16 19.01 17.82
CA LEU A 659 18.81 18.86 19.23
C LEU A 659 20.07 18.62 20.07
N VAL A 660 20.93 17.69 19.64
CA VAL A 660 22.17 17.35 20.34
C VAL A 660 23.12 18.57 20.39
N ARG A 661 23.24 19.30 19.28
CA ARG A 661 23.98 20.57 19.20
C ARG A 661 23.48 21.60 20.21
N ASN A 662 22.16 21.84 20.23
CA ASN A 662 21.53 22.83 21.10
C ASN A 662 21.67 22.46 22.59
N ILE A 663 21.52 21.17 22.94
CA ILE A 663 21.70 20.70 24.32
C ILE A 663 23.15 20.91 24.78
N THR A 664 24.11 20.57 23.92
CA THR A 664 25.54 20.70 24.24
C THR A 664 25.93 22.15 24.50
N TYR A 665 25.45 23.06 23.65
CA TYR A 665 25.68 24.49 23.80
C TYR A 665 24.94 25.09 25.00
N ALA A 666 23.64 24.83 25.14
CA ALA A 666 22.82 25.43 26.20
C ALA A 666 23.28 25.00 27.61
N ASN A 667 23.76 23.76 27.75
CA ASN A 667 24.31 23.25 29.01
C ASN A 667 25.81 23.55 29.17
N GLN A 668 26.45 24.18 28.18
CA GLN A 668 27.89 24.48 28.19
C GLN A 668 28.73 23.24 28.56
N ILE A 669 28.36 22.07 28.00
CA ILE A 669 28.97 20.78 28.38
C ILE A 669 30.46 20.82 28.06
N PHE A 670 31.31 20.57 29.05
CA PHE A 670 32.77 20.63 28.92
C PHE A 670 33.28 19.67 27.82
N ALA A 671 34.00 20.23 26.85
CA ALA A 671 34.70 19.51 25.80
C ALA A 671 36.21 19.66 26.01
N PHE A 672 36.94 18.55 25.85
CA PHE A 672 38.36 18.37 26.18
C PHE A 672 39.32 19.52 25.80
N ILE A 673 39.12 20.20 24.66
CA ILE A 673 40.11 21.15 24.08
C ILE A 673 39.56 22.58 23.91
N ASN A 674 38.24 22.76 23.76
CA ASN A 674 37.74 23.94 23.04
C ASN A 674 36.92 24.95 23.85
N ASN A 675 36.19 24.56 24.91
CA ASN A 675 35.24 25.49 25.54
C ASN A 675 35.60 25.99 26.94
N VAL A 676 36.48 25.34 27.72
CA VAL A 676 36.81 25.81 29.08
C VAL A 676 38.31 25.83 29.37
N GLN A 677 38.73 26.88 30.06
CA GLN A 677 40.07 27.04 30.65
C GLN A 677 39.91 27.32 32.14
N TYR A 678 40.77 26.74 32.98
CA TYR A 678 40.78 27.04 34.41
C TYR A 678 41.96 27.95 34.72
N GLU A 679 41.71 28.96 35.55
CA GLU A 679 42.72 29.90 36.02
C GLU A 679 42.63 29.99 37.55
N LEU A 680 43.76 29.82 38.25
CA LEU A 680 43.76 29.97 39.70
C LEU A 680 43.84 31.45 40.08
N ILE A 681 42.97 31.86 41.00
CA ILE A 681 42.82 33.29 41.34
C ILE A 681 43.71 33.68 42.54
N ASP A 682 43.95 32.78 43.51
CA ASP A 682 44.64 33.13 44.77
C ASP A 682 45.46 31.98 45.40
N LEU A 683 46.47 32.35 46.21
CA LEU A 683 47.17 31.48 47.17
C LEU A 683 46.85 31.93 48.62
N PRO A 684 46.51 31.01 49.56
CA PRO A 684 46.43 29.57 49.40
C PRO A 684 45.18 29.16 48.59
N LEU A 685 45.30 27.99 47.94
CA LEU A 685 44.41 27.40 46.93
C LEU A 685 42.94 27.25 47.38
N THR A 686 42.22 28.37 47.49
CA THR A 686 40.83 28.41 47.97
C THR A 686 39.85 28.83 46.89
N LYS A 687 40.32 29.29 45.73
CA LYS A 687 39.49 29.76 44.61
C LYS A 687 40.07 29.35 43.26
N VAL A 688 39.26 28.63 42.49
CA VAL A 688 39.48 28.29 41.07
C VAL A 688 38.52 29.15 40.24
N SER A 689 39.04 29.89 39.26
CA SER A 689 38.23 30.50 38.20
C SER A 689 38.01 29.49 37.08
N PHE A 690 36.80 29.46 36.55
CA PHE A 690 36.51 28.84 35.26
C PHE A 690 36.26 29.96 34.26
N SER A 691 37.00 29.96 33.15
CA SER A 691 36.74 30.83 32.01
C SER A 691 36.26 29.99 30.83
N ILE A 692 35.14 30.42 30.24
CA ILE A 692 34.68 29.85 28.99
C ILE A 692 35.44 30.54 27.87
N ASN A 693 36.03 29.72 27.02
CA ASN A 693 36.88 30.14 25.94
C ASN A 693 36.16 31.04 24.94
N GLY A 694 36.92 31.93 24.31
CA GLY A 694 36.49 32.73 23.19
C GLY A 694 37.55 32.76 22.10
N PHE A 695 37.14 33.16 20.91
CA PHE A 695 38.05 33.36 19.79
C PHE A 695 38.19 34.85 19.49
N GLN A 696 39.41 35.25 19.14
CA GLN A 696 39.69 36.59 18.62
C GLN A 696 39.90 36.47 17.10
N GLY A 697 38.99 37.07 16.34
CA GLY A 697 39.03 37.09 14.88
C GLY A 697 39.25 38.48 14.32
N ILE A 698 39.57 38.55 13.03
CA ILE A 698 39.67 39.79 12.26
C ILE A 698 38.68 39.67 11.09
N ASN A 699 37.66 40.52 11.05
CA ASN A 699 36.73 40.63 9.93
C ASN A 699 36.99 41.97 9.24
N GLY A 700 37.68 41.96 8.10
CA GLY A 700 38.17 43.18 7.45
C GLY A 700 39.19 43.92 8.32
N ASN A 701 38.90 45.18 8.68
CA ASN A 701 39.74 45.99 9.58
C ASN A 701 39.29 45.96 11.04
N SER A 702 38.21 45.26 11.38
CA SER A 702 37.68 45.16 12.75
C SER A 702 38.07 43.84 13.39
N SER A 703 38.71 43.91 14.56
CA SER A 703 38.82 42.75 15.45
C SER A 703 37.45 42.49 16.06
N TYR A 704 37.00 41.23 15.99
CA TYR A 704 35.85 40.78 16.77
C TYR A 704 36.33 39.78 17.80
N THR A 705 35.78 39.87 19.00
CA THR A 705 35.96 38.87 20.05
C THR A 705 34.62 38.21 20.26
N CYS A 706 34.59 36.90 20.16
CA CYS A 706 33.41 36.10 20.47
C CYS A 706 33.74 35.17 21.63
N SER A 707 32.73 34.75 22.38
CA SER A 707 32.88 33.81 23.48
C SER A 707 31.92 32.64 23.28
N CYS A 708 32.42 31.44 23.50
CA CYS A 708 31.61 30.21 23.45
C CYS A 708 30.54 30.15 24.54
N ALA A 709 30.61 31.03 25.55
CA ALA A 709 29.56 31.18 26.55
C ALA A 709 28.26 31.73 25.95
N ASN A 710 28.38 32.61 24.94
CA ASN A 710 27.27 33.45 24.48
C ASN A 710 27.06 33.41 22.96
N ASP A 711 27.96 32.80 22.20
CA ASP A 711 27.85 32.64 20.75
C ASP A 711 28.30 31.24 20.29
N ILE A 712 27.34 30.40 19.87
CA ILE A 712 27.60 29.04 19.34
C ILE A 712 28.36 29.06 18.02
N ASN A 713 28.25 30.15 17.24
CA ASN A 713 28.92 30.31 15.97
C ASN A 713 30.30 30.96 16.13
N CYS A 714 30.76 31.12 17.38
CA CYS A 714 32.08 31.65 17.65
C CYS A 714 33.16 30.71 17.11
N ASN A 715 33.94 31.22 16.16
CA ASN A 715 34.95 30.48 15.44
C ASN A 715 36.18 31.33 15.10
N ALA A 716 37.26 30.63 14.75
CA ALA A 716 38.46 31.18 14.15
C ALA A 716 38.94 30.27 13.02
N LYS A 717 39.72 30.81 12.08
CA LYS A 717 40.35 30.00 11.03
C LYS A 717 41.49 29.17 11.63
N MET A 718 41.57 27.89 11.25
CA MET A 718 42.68 27.04 11.65
C MET A 718 44.00 27.49 11.01
N ARG A 719 45.09 27.38 11.77
CA ARG A 719 46.41 27.86 11.38
C ARG A 719 47.49 26.83 11.70
N LEU A 720 48.61 26.90 11.00
CA LEU A 720 49.83 26.18 11.39
C LEU A 720 50.70 27.15 12.17
N TYR A 721 51.18 26.75 13.35
CA TYR A 721 52.14 27.54 14.13
C TYR A 721 53.50 26.81 14.18
N SER A 722 54.57 27.57 14.00
CA SER A 722 55.94 27.11 14.20
C SER A 722 56.67 28.09 15.13
N LEU A 723 57.33 27.57 16.15
CA LEU A 723 58.21 28.33 17.03
C LEU A 723 59.64 28.24 16.45
N SER A 724 59.94 29.08 15.46
CA SER A 724 61.34 29.30 15.04
C SER A 724 61.74 30.75 15.38
N ASP A 725 62.68 30.88 16.31
CA ASP A 725 63.41 32.10 16.74
C ASP A 725 62.76 33.45 16.36
N SER A 726 61.70 33.83 17.09
CA SER A 726 61.07 35.16 17.11
C SER A 726 60.16 35.59 15.94
N LEU A 727 59.86 34.71 14.97
CA LEU A 727 58.86 34.97 13.93
C LEU A 727 57.77 33.89 13.92
N LEU A 728 56.56 34.29 14.31
CA LEU A 728 55.37 33.44 14.25
C LEU A 728 54.93 33.28 12.78
N LEU A 729 55.51 32.32 12.08
CA LEU A 729 55.04 31.89 10.76
C LEU A 729 53.67 31.24 10.94
N ASN A 730 52.62 31.89 10.41
CA ASN A 730 51.26 31.35 10.41
C ASN A 730 50.75 31.10 8.99
N PHE A 731 50.53 29.83 8.64
CA PHE A 731 49.74 29.49 7.46
C PHE A 731 48.28 29.33 7.89
N THR A 732 47.34 29.95 7.19
CA THR A 732 45.90 29.73 7.46
C THR A 732 45.39 28.65 6.51
N VAL A 733 44.83 27.57 7.07
CA VAL A 733 44.34 26.45 6.26
C VAL A 733 43.02 26.86 5.60
N PRO A 734 42.92 26.88 4.25
CA PRO A 734 41.71 27.27 3.55
C PRO A 734 40.52 26.40 3.93
N GLY A 735 39.37 27.03 4.16
CA GLY A 735 38.12 26.31 4.45
C GLY A 735 38.00 25.69 5.83
N LEU A 736 39.06 25.62 6.65
CA LEU A 736 39.01 25.00 7.97
C LEU A 736 38.89 26.01 9.12
N TYR A 737 37.99 25.71 10.04
CA TYR A 737 37.66 26.53 11.20
C TYR A 737 37.75 25.71 12.48
N ILE A 738 38.19 26.37 13.54
CA ILE A 738 38.02 25.90 14.91
C ILE A 738 36.88 26.71 15.55
N ALA A 739 36.02 26.03 16.30
CA ALA A 739 34.89 26.62 16.98
C ALA A 739 34.76 26.06 18.40
N CYS A 740 33.65 26.39 19.07
CA CYS A 740 33.43 26.10 20.48
C CYS A 740 33.45 24.62 20.85
N THR A 741 33.12 23.74 19.90
CA THR A 741 33.29 22.29 20.03
C THR A 741 33.95 21.76 18.76
N MET A 742 34.59 20.58 18.81
CA MET A 742 35.16 19.95 17.61
C MET A 742 34.09 19.67 16.57
N TYR A 743 32.87 19.39 17.00
CA TYR A 743 31.74 19.22 16.12
C TYR A 743 31.36 20.53 15.40
N GLU A 744 31.31 21.66 16.11
CA GLU A 744 31.11 22.97 15.46
C GLU A 744 32.23 23.32 14.48
N SER A 745 33.48 23.00 14.85
CA SER A 745 34.64 23.17 13.97
C SER A 745 34.44 22.41 12.66
N LEU A 746 33.95 21.16 12.74
CA LEU A 746 33.63 20.33 11.59
C LEU A 746 32.55 20.97 10.72
N LEU A 747 31.39 21.27 11.30
CA LEU A 747 30.24 21.80 10.56
C LEU A 747 30.50 23.11 9.83
N GLN A 748 31.27 24.00 10.45
CA GLN A 748 31.56 25.33 9.91
C GLN A 748 32.69 25.31 8.88
N SER A 749 33.45 24.21 8.82
CA SER A 749 34.49 23.99 7.83
C SER A 749 33.94 23.55 6.47
N THR A 750 34.79 23.59 5.45
CA THR A 750 34.51 23.15 4.08
C THR A 750 35.55 22.11 3.65
N PHE A 751 35.31 21.43 2.52
CA PHE A 751 36.27 20.46 1.97
C PHE A 751 37.29 21.08 1.00
N GLU A 752 37.36 22.41 0.91
CA GLU A 752 38.15 23.13 -0.10
C GLU A 752 39.62 22.68 -0.10
N CYS A 753 40.28 22.64 1.07
CA CYS A 753 41.69 22.24 1.20
C CYS A 753 41.98 20.78 0.76
N PHE A 754 40.98 19.91 0.67
CA PHE A 754 41.19 18.48 0.42
C PHE A 754 41.10 18.08 -1.06
N TYR A 755 40.82 19.02 -1.97
CA TYR A 755 40.80 18.75 -3.41
C TYR A 755 42.19 18.70 -4.03
N ASP A 756 42.36 17.85 -5.03
CA ASP A 756 43.61 17.62 -5.77
C ASP A 756 44.14 18.83 -6.53
N ASP A 757 43.27 19.80 -6.85
CA ASP A 757 43.62 21.05 -7.49
C ASP A 757 43.98 22.18 -6.51
N GLN A 758 44.08 21.88 -5.21
CA GLN A 758 44.57 22.81 -4.19
C GLN A 758 45.96 22.42 -3.68
N ASP A 759 46.87 23.39 -3.55
CA ASP A 759 48.22 23.20 -3.01
C ASP A 759 48.26 23.05 -1.47
N CYS A 760 47.11 22.81 -0.83
CA CYS A 760 46.96 22.86 0.62
C CYS A 760 47.75 21.76 1.35
N LEU A 761 47.60 20.49 0.93
CA LEU A 761 48.32 19.35 1.53
C LEU A 761 49.84 19.52 1.42
N MET A 762 50.32 19.94 0.25
CA MET A 762 51.75 20.19 0.03
C MET A 762 52.27 21.30 0.93
N THR A 763 51.45 22.34 1.18
CA THR A 763 51.80 23.42 2.10
C THR A 763 51.90 22.93 3.55
N ILE A 764 50.97 22.09 4.01
CA ILE A 764 50.99 21.50 5.37
C ILE A 764 52.24 20.63 5.57
N ILE A 765 52.56 19.77 4.61
CA ILE A 765 53.73 18.87 4.70
C ILE A 765 55.04 19.66 4.68
N ASN A 766 55.15 20.64 3.80
CA ASN A 766 56.34 21.51 3.73
C ASN A 766 56.51 22.34 5.00
N PHE A 767 55.42 22.75 5.66
CA PHE A 767 55.46 23.55 6.88
C PHE A 767 56.17 22.84 8.04
N TYR A 768 55.93 21.53 8.21
CA TYR A 768 56.53 20.76 9.31
C TYR A 768 57.82 20.01 8.94
N ALA A 769 58.23 20.04 7.66
CA ALA A 769 59.45 19.40 7.15
C ALA A 769 59.63 17.94 7.63
N THR A 770 58.55 17.17 7.72
CA THR A 770 58.52 15.84 8.33
C THR A 770 58.90 14.73 7.33
N PRO A 771 60.10 14.11 7.41
CA PRO A 771 60.52 13.05 6.48
C PRO A 771 59.83 11.69 6.71
N TRP A 772 59.00 11.55 7.74
CA TRP A 772 58.37 10.28 8.15
C TRP A 772 56.94 10.09 7.61
N VAL A 773 56.34 11.13 7.02
CA VAL A 773 54.98 11.09 6.45
C VAL A 773 55.07 10.58 5.01
N ASN A 774 54.56 9.37 4.76
CA ASN A 774 54.57 8.77 3.43
C ASN A 774 53.39 9.27 2.60
N LEU A 775 53.65 10.13 1.61
CA LEU A 775 52.65 10.74 0.72
C LEU A 775 51.74 9.74 -0.02
N GLN A 776 52.15 8.47 -0.16
CA GLN A 776 51.35 7.42 -0.81
C GLN A 776 50.16 6.94 0.02
N ASP A 777 50.15 7.22 1.33
CA ASP A 777 49.07 6.82 2.23
C ASP A 777 47.90 7.84 2.22
N PHE A 778 48.01 8.91 1.44
CA PHE A 778 47.04 10.00 1.34
C PHE A 778 46.37 10.02 -0.02
N SER A 779 45.05 10.13 -0.02
CA SER A 779 44.28 10.47 -1.22
C SER A 779 43.77 11.91 -1.11
N LEU A 780 43.57 12.58 -2.24
CA LEU A 780 42.89 13.87 -2.32
C LEU A 780 41.54 13.65 -3.02
N LEU A 781 40.59 14.55 -2.76
CA LEU A 781 39.32 14.57 -3.47
C LEU A 781 39.55 14.97 -4.93
N ASN A 782 38.92 14.27 -5.86
CA ASN A 782 39.10 14.54 -7.28
C ASN A 782 38.19 15.68 -7.72
N SER A 783 38.80 16.80 -8.13
CA SER A 783 38.08 18.00 -8.61
C SER A 783 37.33 17.79 -9.92
N SER A 784 37.65 16.74 -10.68
CA SER A 784 37.00 16.42 -11.96
C SER A 784 35.71 15.61 -11.82
N ILE A 785 35.45 15.01 -10.64
CA ILE A 785 34.20 14.28 -10.40
C ILE A 785 33.11 15.29 -10.04
N PRO A 786 31.96 15.29 -10.75
CA PRO A 786 30.89 16.25 -10.50
C PRO A 786 30.28 16.02 -9.12
N SER A 787 30.09 17.11 -8.38
CA SER A 787 29.34 17.16 -7.12
C SER A 787 28.20 18.16 -7.26
N ARG A 788 27.04 17.89 -6.65
CA ARG A 788 25.96 18.87 -6.52
C ARG A 788 26.31 19.98 -5.53
N PHE A 789 27.30 19.75 -4.66
CA PHE A 789 27.75 20.71 -3.67
C PHE A 789 28.94 21.52 -4.22
N PRO A 790 28.86 22.86 -4.21
CA PRO A 790 30.03 23.71 -4.44
C PRO A 790 31.17 23.40 -3.45
N ARG A 791 32.43 23.56 -3.85
CA ARG A 791 33.61 23.26 -3.00
C ARG A 791 33.69 24.07 -1.71
N ASN A 792 33.12 25.27 -1.71
CA ASN A 792 33.02 26.14 -0.55
C ASN A 792 31.75 25.89 0.30
N SER A 793 30.99 24.83 0.01
CA SER A 793 29.87 24.43 0.84
C SER A 793 30.37 24.00 2.22
N SER A 794 29.69 24.48 3.26
CA SER A 794 29.96 24.03 4.61
C SER A 794 29.65 22.54 4.76
N ILE A 795 30.41 21.84 5.59
CA ILE A 795 30.15 20.43 5.91
C ILE A 795 28.77 20.28 6.55
N ASN A 796 28.27 21.30 7.26
CA ASN A 796 26.89 21.36 7.73
C ASN A 796 25.85 21.24 6.60
N SER A 797 26.05 21.94 5.48
CA SER A 797 25.15 21.88 4.34
C SER A 797 25.20 20.54 3.60
N ILE A 798 26.34 19.86 3.62
CA ILE A 798 26.52 18.55 2.99
C ILE A 798 25.96 17.44 3.89
N SER A 799 26.21 17.52 5.19
CA SER A 799 25.74 16.56 6.19
C SER A 799 24.25 16.67 6.50
N SER A 800 23.64 17.87 6.40
CA SER A 800 22.18 18.03 6.49
C SER A 800 21.42 17.28 5.40
N GLU A 801 22.14 16.87 4.37
CA GLU A 801 21.68 16.12 3.21
C GLU A 801 22.27 14.70 3.20
N LEU A 802 22.78 14.21 4.34
CA LEU A 802 23.38 12.89 4.55
C LEU A 802 24.51 12.56 3.57
N PHE A 803 25.23 13.58 3.08
CA PHE A 803 26.28 13.44 2.07
C PHE A 803 25.80 12.78 0.77
N ILE A 804 24.49 12.78 0.49
CA ILE A 804 23.94 12.24 -0.76
C ILE A 804 24.25 13.23 -1.89
N GLU A 805 24.77 12.74 -3.01
CA GLU A 805 24.95 13.51 -4.24
C GLU A 805 23.71 13.40 -5.13
N PHE A 806 23.28 12.17 -5.44
CA PHE A 806 22.15 11.89 -6.33
C PHE A 806 21.43 10.60 -5.91
N TRP A 807 20.14 10.52 -6.25
CA TRP A 807 19.34 9.30 -6.13
C TRP A 807 19.12 8.68 -7.51
N ASN A 808 19.60 7.46 -7.69
CA ASN A 808 19.28 6.64 -8.87
C ASN A 808 18.02 5.84 -8.55
N GLN A 809 16.91 6.21 -9.19
CA GLN A 809 15.61 5.57 -8.99
C GLN A 809 15.07 4.92 -10.26
N SER A 810 14.44 3.76 -10.13
CA SER A 810 13.68 3.14 -11.21
C SER A 810 12.45 2.41 -10.66
N LEU A 811 11.35 2.43 -11.42
CA LEU A 811 10.08 1.79 -11.06
C LEU A 811 9.82 0.59 -11.97
N ASN A 812 9.31 -0.50 -11.40
CA ASN A 812 9.07 -1.75 -12.10
C ASN A 812 7.59 -2.16 -12.07
N TYR A 813 6.79 -1.48 -12.87
CA TYR A 813 5.37 -1.86 -13.05
C TYR A 813 5.18 -3.29 -13.61
N PRO A 814 6.01 -3.81 -14.54
CA PRO A 814 5.91 -5.21 -14.96
C PRO A 814 6.05 -6.20 -13.80
N SER A 815 6.95 -5.94 -12.84
CA SER A 815 7.07 -6.76 -11.62
C SER A 815 5.82 -6.65 -10.75
N TYR A 816 5.27 -5.44 -10.56
CA TYR A 816 4.00 -5.24 -9.86
C TYR A 816 2.87 -6.08 -10.49
N PHE A 817 2.71 -6.01 -11.82
CA PHE A 817 1.70 -6.78 -12.54
C PHE A 817 1.91 -8.29 -12.36
N ALA A 818 3.16 -8.75 -12.42
CA ALA A 818 3.52 -10.15 -12.24
C ALA A 818 3.22 -10.66 -10.82
N HIS A 819 3.39 -9.81 -9.79
CA HIS A 819 3.05 -10.14 -8.40
C HIS A 819 1.54 -10.08 -8.13
N CYS A 820 0.85 -9.04 -8.63
CA CYS A 820 -0.60 -8.96 -8.55
C CYS A 820 -1.26 -10.16 -9.26
N GLN A 821 -0.69 -10.61 -10.38
CA GLN A 821 -1.10 -11.78 -11.17
C GLN A 821 -2.64 -11.94 -11.24
N PRO A 822 -3.35 -11.02 -11.90
CA PRO A 822 -4.81 -11.08 -11.97
C PRO A 822 -5.25 -12.36 -12.69
N LYS A 823 -6.08 -13.19 -12.05
CA LYS A 823 -6.64 -14.42 -12.65
C LYS A 823 -7.74 -14.14 -13.66
N SER A 824 -8.49 -13.07 -13.43
CA SER A 824 -9.53 -12.60 -14.32
C SER A 824 -9.68 -11.10 -14.18
N CYS A 825 -9.85 -10.39 -15.29
CA CYS A 825 -10.35 -9.03 -15.30
C CYS A 825 -11.79 -9.02 -15.79
N SER A 826 -12.62 -8.13 -15.25
CA SER A 826 -13.97 -7.91 -15.73
C SER A 826 -14.23 -6.43 -15.97
N TYR A 827 -15.02 -6.12 -16.98
CA TYR A 827 -15.47 -4.76 -17.27
C TYR A 827 -16.86 -4.80 -17.89
N THR A 828 -17.61 -3.71 -17.75
CA THR A 828 -18.98 -3.62 -18.26
C THR A 828 -19.00 -2.84 -19.56
N ILE A 829 -19.70 -3.38 -20.57
CA ILE A 829 -19.96 -2.66 -21.82
C ILE A 829 -21.46 -2.45 -22.03
N LEU A 830 -21.78 -1.37 -22.74
CA LEU A 830 -23.13 -1.07 -23.20
C LEU A 830 -23.34 -1.65 -24.59
N GLN A 831 -24.03 -2.78 -24.69
CA GLN A 831 -24.25 -3.49 -25.95
C GLN A 831 -25.73 -3.50 -26.37
N ARG A 832 -25.97 -3.41 -27.68
CA ARG A 832 -27.31 -3.54 -28.28
C ARG A 832 -27.67 -5.00 -28.51
N ASN A 833 -28.96 -5.31 -28.48
CA ASN A 833 -29.47 -6.66 -28.77
C ASN A 833 -28.95 -7.18 -30.12
N ASN A 834 -28.38 -8.39 -30.12
CA ASN A 834 -27.98 -9.08 -31.34
C ASN A 834 -29.21 -9.39 -32.23
N LEU A 835 -29.03 -9.39 -33.56
CA LEU A 835 -30.06 -9.65 -34.57
C LEU A 835 -30.89 -10.90 -34.28
N ILE A 836 -30.28 -11.98 -33.80
CA ILE A 836 -31.00 -13.23 -33.47
C ILE A 836 -31.97 -13.00 -32.31
N THR A 837 -31.51 -12.32 -31.26
CA THR A 837 -32.34 -11.97 -30.09
C THR A 837 -33.48 -11.04 -30.52
N THR A 838 -33.17 -10.04 -31.34
CA THR A 838 -34.16 -9.10 -31.90
C THR A 838 -35.23 -9.83 -32.73
N ILE A 839 -34.83 -10.74 -33.64
CA ILE A 839 -35.75 -11.56 -34.44
C ILE A 839 -36.61 -12.44 -33.54
N THR A 840 -36.02 -13.05 -32.50
CA THR A 840 -36.75 -13.93 -31.56
C THR A 840 -37.80 -13.16 -30.77
N ILE A 841 -37.46 -11.96 -30.29
CA ILE A 841 -38.38 -11.05 -29.60
C ILE A 841 -39.53 -10.63 -30.54
N ILE A 842 -39.22 -10.27 -31.78
CA ILE A 842 -40.22 -9.87 -32.79
C ILE A 842 -41.18 -11.03 -33.10
N ILE A 843 -40.66 -12.25 -33.33
CA ILE A 843 -41.50 -13.43 -33.59
C ILE A 843 -42.44 -13.68 -32.40
N GLY A 844 -41.93 -13.62 -31.17
CA GLY A 844 -42.76 -13.80 -29.97
C GLY A 844 -43.85 -12.73 -29.83
N LEU A 845 -43.53 -11.47 -30.10
CA LEU A 845 -44.47 -10.35 -30.01
C LEU A 845 -45.52 -10.35 -31.13
N ILE A 846 -45.17 -10.80 -32.34
CA ILE A 846 -46.13 -10.97 -33.45
C ILE A 846 -47.29 -11.86 -33.01
N GLY A 847 -47.03 -12.91 -32.24
CA GLY A 847 -48.05 -13.85 -31.78
C GLY A 847 -49.08 -13.19 -30.86
N GLY A 848 -48.62 -12.52 -29.79
CA GLY A 848 -49.50 -11.82 -28.85
C GLY A 848 -50.25 -10.65 -29.48
N LEU A 849 -49.56 -9.89 -30.33
CA LEU A 849 -50.12 -8.76 -31.06
C LEU A 849 -51.19 -9.21 -32.08
N SER A 850 -50.93 -10.29 -32.82
CA SER A 850 -51.89 -10.85 -33.79
C SER A 850 -53.15 -11.36 -33.11
N ALA A 851 -53.02 -12.09 -32.00
CA ALA A 851 -54.16 -12.60 -31.24
C ALA A 851 -55.03 -11.45 -30.69
N SER A 852 -54.39 -10.43 -30.11
CA SER A 852 -55.09 -9.27 -29.53
C SER A 852 -55.81 -8.45 -30.61
N LEU A 853 -55.15 -8.17 -31.73
CA LEU A 853 -55.75 -7.43 -32.85
C LEU A 853 -56.91 -8.21 -33.50
N ARG A 854 -56.84 -9.55 -33.56
CA ARG A 854 -57.96 -10.37 -34.06
C ARG A 854 -59.22 -10.29 -33.19
N ILE A 855 -59.09 -9.94 -31.91
CA ILE A 855 -60.22 -9.74 -31.00
C ILE A 855 -60.71 -8.30 -31.06
N ILE A 856 -59.80 -7.33 -30.99
CA ILE A 856 -60.13 -5.91 -30.86
C ILE A 856 -60.67 -5.32 -32.17
N VAL A 857 -60.07 -5.65 -33.31
CA VAL A 857 -60.41 -5.01 -34.60
C VAL A 857 -61.86 -5.28 -35.03
N PRO A 858 -62.40 -6.51 -34.98
CA PRO A 858 -63.80 -6.75 -35.31
C PRO A 858 -64.77 -5.99 -34.40
N VAL A 859 -64.46 -5.88 -33.11
CA VAL A 859 -65.27 -5.14 -32.13
C VAL A 859 -65.29 -3.65 -32.47
N VAL A 860 -64.11 -3.05 -32.70
CA VAL A 860 -63.97 -1.63 -33.06
C VAL A 860 -64.68 -1.31 -34.38
N VAL A 861 -64.54 -2.16 -35.39
CA VAL A 861 -65.21 -1.95 -36.68
C VAL A 861 -66.73 -2.09 -36.54
N THR A 862 -67.21 -3.03 -35.73
CA THR A 862 -68.65 -3.17 -35.44
C THR A 862 -69.21 -1.94 -34.74
N ILE A 863 -68.49 -1.40 -33.75
CA ILE A 863 -68.87 -0.15 -33.06
C ILE A 863 -68.85 1.03 -34.02
N TYR A 864 -67.84 1.13 -34.89
CA TYR A 864 -67.72 2.20 -35.89
C TYR A 864 -68.91 2.21 -36.88
N PHE A 865 -69.26 1.05 -37.45
CA PHE A 865 -70.42 0.95 -38.33
C PHE A 865 -71.74 1.16 -37.60
N TYR A 866 -71.85 0.75 -36.33
CA TYR A 866 -72.99 1.05 -35.48
C TYR A 866 -73.18 2.56 -35.25
N LEU A 867 -72.09 3.30 -34.97
CA LEU A 867 -72.13 4.74 -34.77
C LEU A 867 -72.45 5.54 -36.05
N ILE A 868 -71.94 5.10 -37.20
CA ILE A 868 -72.24 5.73 -38.50
C ILE A 868 -73.68 5.44 -38.95
N GLY A 869 -74.18 4.23 -38.71
CA GLY A 869 -75.59 3.90 -38.94
C GLY A 869 -76.54 4.76 -38.10
N ARG A 870 -76.12 5.14 -36.89
CA ARG A 870 -76.88 6.06 -36.02
C ARG A 870 -76.87 7.52 -36.51
N ARG A 871 -75.81 7.97 -37.20
CA ARG A 871 -75.76 9.29 -37.85
C ARG A 871 -76.57 9.38 -39.14
N GLN A 872 -76.69 8.29 -39.91
CA GLN A 872 -77.54 8.27 -41.11
C GLN A 872 -79.04 8.16 -40.81
N ASN A 873 -79.42 7.62 -39.65
CA ASN A 873 -80.81 7.56 -39.20
C ASN A 873 -81.28 8.80 -38.39
N GLN A 874 -80.44 9.82 -38.20
CA GLN A 874 -80.83 11.07 -37.53
C GLN A 874 -81.57 12.07 -38.44
N SER A 875 -81.96 11.70 -39.67
CA SER A 875 -82.88 12.46 -40.53
C SER A 875 -84.29 11.88 -40.62
N VAL A 876 -84.64 10.84 -39.84
CA VAL A 876 -86.04 10.40 -39.68
C VAL A 876 -86.33 10.20 -38.21
N VAL A 877 -87.28 10.99 -37.71
CA VAL A 877 -87.78 10.96 -36.33
C VAL A 877 -88.51 9.65 -36.06
N SER A 878 -88.04 8.89 -35.06
CA SER A 878 -88.89 8.14 -34.12
C SER A 878 -88.04 7.63 -32.94
N GLU A 879 -88.44 8.01 -31.73
CA GLU A 879 -87.86 7.67 -30.43
C GLU A 879 -88.11 6.21 -29.98
N PRO A 880 -87.40 5.73 -28.93
CA PRO A 880 -87.02 4.33 -28.76
C PRO A 880 -87.79 3.58 -27.66
N THR A 881 -87.79 2.25 -27.75
CA THR A 881 -87.80 1.38 -26.56
C THR A 881 -86.73 0.31 -26.77
N GLY A 882 -85.64 0.44 -26.02
CA GLY A 882 -84.52 -0.50 -26.05
C GLY A 882 -84.70 -1.64 -25.05
N GLU A 883 -84.20 -2.81 -25.43
CA GLU A 883 -83.67 -3.79 -24.49
C GLU A 883 -82.28 -4.22 -25.00
N PHE A 884 -81.25 -3.83 -24.25
CA PHE A 884 -79.86 -4.20 -24.48
C PHE A 884 -79.68 -5.68 -24.11
N ARG A 885 -79.65 -6.57 -25.10
CA ARG A 885 -79.23 -7.97 -24.87
C ARG A 885 -77.70 -8.03 -24.86
N SER A 886 -77.19 -8.41 -23.69
CA SER A 886 -75.82 -8.84 -23.38
C SER A 886 -75.14 -9.59 -24.54
N VAL A 887 -73.98 -9.08 -24.95
CA VAL A 887 -73.04 -9.77 -25.84
C VAL A 887 -72.39 -10.92 -25.06
N VAL A 888 -73.01 -12.09 -25.13
CA VAL A 888 -72.38 -13.35 -24.68
C VAL A 888 -71.47 -13.84 -25.82
N MET A 889 -70.17 -13.66 -25.66
CA MET A 889 -69.15 -14.32 -26.49
C MET A 889 -69.09 -15.80 -26.12
N ILE A 890 -69.73 -16.66 -26.90
CA ILE A 890 -69.49 -18.11 -26.84
C ILE A 890 -68.25 -18.39 -27.70
N PHE A 891 -67.14 -18.70 -27.03
CA PHE A 891 -65.97 -19.30 -27.66
C PHE A 891 -66.28 -20.77 -28.00
N ASP A 892 -66.21 -21.12 -29.28
CA ASP A 892 -66.30 -22.51 -29.76
C ASP A 892 -64.94 -23.21 -29.51
N ILE A 893 -64.74 -23.71 -28.28
CA ILE A 893 -63.58 -24.53 -27.87
C ILE A 893 -63.93 -26.04 -27.89
N THR A 894 -65.10 -26.43 -28.37
CA THR A 894 -65.52 -27.83 -28.39
C THR A 894 -65.10 -28.58 -29.65
N ARG A 895 -63.79 -28.86 -29.78
CA ARG A 895 -63.28 -29.98 -30.61
C ARG A 895 -62.19 -30.83 -29.95
N CYS A 896 -62.01 -30.71 -28.63
CA CYS A 896 -61.31 -31.71 -27.83
C CYS A 896 -62.28 -32.24 -26.77
N GLY A 897 -62.75 -33.48 -26.95
CA GLY A 897 -63.64 -34.14 -26.01
C GLY A 897 -62.96 -34.36 -24.66
N LEU A 898 -63.23 -33.47 -23.71
CA LEU A 898 -62.93 -33.62 -22.29
C LEU A 898 -64.11 -33.03 -21.53
N SER A 899 -65.01 -33.92 -21.09
CA SER A 899 -66.09 -33.61 -20.17
C SER A 899 -65.52 -33.44 -18.76
N ILE A 900 -65.67 -32.25 -18.17
CA ILE A 900 -65.47 -32.01 -16.74
C ILE A 900 -66.77 -31.42 -16.19
N PRO A 901 -67.35 -31.97 -15.09
CA PRO A 901 -68.63 -31.51 -14.56
C PRO A 901 -68.46 -30.21 -13.78
N ILE A 902 -69.43 -29.32 -13.92
CA ILE A 902 -69.54 -28.05 -13.22
C ILE A 902 -70.10 -28.31 -11.81
N LEU A 903 -69.41 -27.81 -10.78
CA LEU A 903 -69.92 -27.69 -9.41
C LEU A 903 -70.26 -26.22 -9.16
N ASN A 904 -71.53 -25.95 -8.81
CA ASN A 904 -72.01 -24.66 -8.32
C ASN A 904 -71.40 -24.34 -6.96
N VAL A 905 -70.83 -23.14 -6.80
CA VAL A 905 -71.32 -21.99 -5.99
C VAL A 905 -70.52 -20.75 -6.42
#